data_AF-A0A6I6W9R2-F1
#
_entry.id   AF-A0A6I6W9R2-F1
#
_cell.length_a   1.000
_cell.length_b   1.000
_cell.length_c   1.000
_cell.angle_alpha   90.00
_cell.angle_beta   90.00
_cell.angle_gamma   90.00
#
_symmetry.space_group_name_H-M   'P 1'
#
loop_
_entity.id
_entity.type
_entity.pdbx_description
1 polymer ?
#
loop_
_entity_poly.entity_id
_entity_poly.type
_entity_poly.pdbx_seq_one_letter_code
_entity_poly.pdbx_strand_id
1 'polypeptide(L)'
;MTSPILTRTAVQDIRENAGLTLEAGRALINRSYLSELEQYPVHAFAEKGLRFNAASDVRIFRIERIVQDNKQSVLESTTAAYTALGAAGYSVFLILRSDGIETDLYIGTRGEPGKTLGHSSGELLRETFKGHFSGSSLVPLPQQHADALLGALQAEKANPSASITAVTGVPALSTENREHFMQGLERFIDAAERRVYHAIILAEPVSSQNLDLIRAGYEQVATQLSPLLKQQLSFGEQDSDSVGLSISQGLSDSLGHSLGLTETKGTSTTLGTSTTDTTGTSESFSAQTLTSKTVAIGANVLGMVGGATLGPFGAMLGSQIGSAAAALLNEQRTTGTSQSTSTGRNESHGTSFSEAASKTTSTTHTTSTTDTHSLNKTLGSNRQISIETVDKTIEQLLSKIDHHLERIDEAKTYGGWNSAAYFIGDSTASSESLASIFLGLVRGSKSSHEDFALTTWKSANKSAVLDWLSAFSHPQLKPGFSKKIPISYLTPATLVSGKEMAIQLSLPRRSTSTVAVLETQAFGRKVQRLDGHSSEPGKGKTLTLGNIRHLWENLPQKIELSLDQLASHVFVSGSTGAGKSNTLYEILSQISAAGVPFLVIEPAKGEYKHVFGHRDDVNVFGTHPAHSELLRINPFRFPLAIHVLEHVDRLVEIFNVCWPMYAAMPAVLKEAILQAYQQCGWDLDASTNRYSDALFPTFSDLLSTLQSVIEASAYSQELKGNYIGSLSTRIKSLTNGLNGQIFTANEIDSAVLFDQSAIVDLSRIGSSETKALIMGILVMRLSEHRMAGGGMNQPLRHVTVLEEAHNILKRSPSEGGAEGANVVGKSVEMLTNAIAEMRTYGEGFIIADQSPHAVDIAAIRNTNTKIIMRLPDEMDRRLIGKSVALRDDQLEEIAKLPKGVAIVYQNDWLEPVLCQVKKFAGHETPYVYTANDKRAVRSQDFNLQVLNLLLSNRIRTPVALDLALLENGLCELPLLARSKIALFETLNAHKEEKPSALCKPEAFAYAAQLVVDVLGCRHQVQQIIQTATDYGQLSNQLDQLLHERATALSTELALATQQCLMKDYSLQHESHIDIYSAWRARLETGSVL
;
A
#
# COMPACT_ATOMS: atom_id res chain seq x y z
N MET A 1 -32.57 -76.84 -46.96
CA MET A 1 -32.50 -76.17 -45.65
C MET A 1 -33.18 -74.83 -45.78
N THR A 2 -34.36 -74.70 -45.18
CA THR A 2 -35.22 -73.52 -45.18
C THR A 2 -34.61 -72.44 -44.29
N SER A 3 -34.13 -71.35 -44.89
CA SER A 3 -33.84 -70.10 -44.16
C SER A 3 -35.13 -69.58 -43.52
N PRO A 4 -35.13 -69.12 -42.26
CA PRO A 4 -36.32 -68.56 -41.66
C PRO A 4 -36.61 -67.24 -42.36
N ILE A 5 -37.74 -67.18 -43.07
CA ILE A 5 -38.35 -65.92 -43.46
C ILE A 5 -38.67 -65.20 -42.15
N LEU A 6 -37.94 -64.13 -41.85
CA LEU A 6 -38.24 -63.25 -40.72
C LEU A 6 -39.70 -62.84 -40.83
N THR A 7 -40.49 -63.17 -39.80
CA THR A 7 -41.92 -62.85 -39.77
C THR A 7 -42.11 -61.34 -39.86
N ARG A 8 -43.25 -60.89 -40.39
CA ARG A 8 -43.62 -59.47 -40.48
C ARG A 8 -43.48 -58.75 -39.12
N THR A 9 -43.69 -59.48 -38.03
CA THR A 9 -43.41 -59.07 -36.64
C THR A 9 -41.93 -58.78 -36.36
N ALA A 10 -40.98 -59.60 -36.81
CA ALA A 10 -39.56 -59.37 -36.57
C ALA A 10 -39.01 -58.15 -37.33
N VAL A 11 -39.55 -57.87 -38.53
CA VAL A 11 -39.22 -56.65 -39.30
C VAL A 11 -39.76 -55.41 -38.61
N GLN A 12 -40.96 -55.51 -38.02
CA GLN A 12 -41.57 -54.43 -37.26
C GLN A 12 -40.82 -54.17 -35.95
N ASP A 13 -40.42 -55.22 -35.22
CA ASP A 13 -39.60 -55.14 -34.01
C ASP A 13 -38.25 -54.46 -34.30
N ILE A 14 -37.57 -54.79 -35.40
CA ILE A 14 -36.29 -54.16 -35.78
C ILE A 14 -36.48 -52.67 -36.10
N ARG A 15 -37.57 -52.29 -36.78
CA ARG A 15 -37.90 -50.88 -37.05
C ARG A 15 -38.25 -50.11 -35.78
N GLU A 16 -39.05 -50.69 -34.89
CA GLU A 16 -39.38 -50.10 -33.60
C GLU A 16 -38.12 -49.94 -32.73
N ASN A 17 -37.22 -50.93 -32.75
CA ASN A 17 -35.94 -50.86 -32.03
C ASN A 17 -35.00 -49.76 -32.55
N ALA A 18 -34.90 -49.59 -33.87
CA ALA A 18 -34.12 -48.50 -34.46
C ALA A 18 -34.72 -47.13 -34.12
N GLY A 19 -36.06 -47.01 -34.13
CA GLY A 19 -36.77 -45.80 -33.70
C GLY A 19 -36.52 -45.44 -32.24
N LEU A 20 -36.64 -46.41 -31.33
CA LEU A 20 -36.37 -46.22 -29.90
C LEU A 20 -34.90 -45.86 -29.60
N THR A 21 -33.96 -46.41 -30.35
CA THR A 21 -32.53 -46.09 -30.20
C THR A 21 -32.23 -44.66 -30.67
N LEU A 22 -32.87 -44.24 -31.78
CA LEU A 22 -32.76 -42.87 -32.29
C LEU A 22 -33.42 -41.86 -31.34
N GLU A 23 -34.57 -42.20 -30.75
CA GLU A 23 -35.25 -41.37 -29.75
C GLU A 23 -34.42 -41.22 -28.48
N ALA A 24 -33.84 -42.31 -27.97
CA ALA A 24 -32.95 -42.26 -26.82
C ALA A 24 -31.63 -41.53 -27.13
N GLY A 25 -31.10 -41.65 -28.34
CA GLY A 25 -29.95 -40.86 -28.81
C GLY A 25 -30.28 -39.37 -28.90
N ARG A 26 -31.48 -39.03 -29.39
CA ARG A 26 -32.00 -37.66 -29.41
C ARG A 26 -32.14 -37.10 -28.00
N ALA A 27 -32.60 -37.90 -27.03
CA ALA A 27 -32.73 -37.49 -25.65
C ALA A 27 -31.36 -37.21 -24.99
N LEU A 28 -30.33 -37.98 -25.35
CA LEU A 28 -28.96 -37.80 -24.85
C LEU A 28 -28.29 -36.57 -25.48
N ILE A 29 -28.32 -36.44 -26.81
CA ILE A 29 -27.67 -35.32 -27.53
C ILE A 29 -28.32 -33.99 -27.16
N ASN A 30 -29.65 -33.95 -27.03
CA ASN A 30 -30.36 -32.76 -26.58
C ASN A 30 -30.35 -32.59 -25.06
N ARG A 31 -29.82 -33.54 -24.29
CA ARG A 31 -29.88 -33.56 -22.83
C ARG A 31 -31.30 -33.35 -22.26
N SER A 32 -32.32 -33.82 -22.97
CA SER A 32 -33.72 -33.67 -22.52
C SER A 32 -34.02 -34.47 -21.24
N TYR A 33 -33.14 -35.41 -20.86
CA TYR A 33 -33.23 -36.15 -19.60
C TYR A 33 -33.01 -35.26 -18.36
N LEU A 34 -32.42 -34.06 -18.51
CA LEU A 34 -32.11 -33.18 -17.39
C LEU A 34 -33.38 -32.72 -16.63
N SER A 35 -34.51 -32.57 -17.31
CA SER A 35 -35.80 -32.22 -16.70
C SER A 35 -36.43 -33.37 -15.91
N GLU A 36 -36.02 -34.61 -16.16
CA GLU A 36 -36.55 -35.82 -15.53
C GLU A 36 -35.65 -36.37 -14.41
N LEU A 37 -34.49 -35.76 -14.17
CA LEU A 37 -33.49 -36.22 -13.19
C LEU A 37 -34.04 -36.35 -11.76
N GLU A 38 -35.07 -35.59 -11.38
CA GLU A 38 -35.71 -35.71 -10.06
C GLU A 38 -36.32 -37.11 -9.84
N GLN A 39 -36.77 -37.74 -10.92
CA GLN A 39 -37.50 -39.01 -10.91
C GLN A 39 -36.57 -40.23 -10.90
N TYR A 40 -35.28 -40.06 -11.20
CA TYR A 40 -34.33 -41.16 -11.29
C TYR A 40 -33.80 -41.57 -9.91
N PRO A 41 -33.71 -42.88 -9.62
CA PRO A 41 -33.21 -43.33 -8.34
C PRO A 41 -31.69 -43.09 -8.24
N VAL A 42 -31.27 -42.58 -7.08
CA VAL A 42 -29.87 -42.25 -6.78
C VAL A 42 -29.15 -43.49 -6.26
N HIS A 43 -27.96 -43.80 -6.79
CA HIS A 43 -27.12 -44.86 -6.27
C HIS A 43 -26.65 -44.57 -4.84
N ALA A 44 -26.57 -45.61 -4.00
CA ALA A 44 -25.97 -45.45 -2.68
C ALA A 44 -24.45 -45.28 -2.80
N PHE A 45 -23.88 -44.28 -2.12
CA PHE A 45 -22.44 -44.02 -2.13
C PHE A 45 -21.61 -45.23 -1.63
N ALA A 46 -22.15 -45.96 -0.64
CA ALA A 46 -21.47 -47.09 0.02
C ALA A 46 -21.34 -48.36 -0.84
N GLU A 47 -22.18 -48.55 -1.86
CA GLU A 47 -22.19 -49.77 -2.70
C GLU A 47 -20.93 -49.92 -3.59
N LYS A 48 -20.10 -48.88 -3.69
CA LYS A 48 -18.95 -48.83 -4.62
C LYS A 48 -17.60 -49.20 -4.01
N GLY A 49 -17.53 -49.56 -2.73
CA GLY A 49 -16.28 -49.94 -2.07
C GLY A 49 -15.26 -48.80 -1.88
N LEU A 50 -15.66 -47.55 -2.12
CA LEU A 50 -14.80 -46.37 -1.94
C LEU A 50 -14.72 -46.00 -0.46
N ARG A 51 -13.54 -46.22 0.16
CA ARG A 51 -13.26 -45.72 1.52
C ARG A 51 -12.93 -44.23 1.44
N PHE A 52 -13.94 -43.38 1.52
CA PHE A 52 -13.73 -41.94 1.69
C PHE A 52 -13.38 -41.63 3.13
N ASN A 53 -12.28 -40.92 3.34
CA ASN A 53 -11.93 -40.37 4.64
C ASN A 53 -11.67 -38.86 4.50
N ALA A 54 -12.57 -38.06 5.07
CA ALA A 54 -12.48 -36.59 5.01
C ALA A 54 -11.13 -36.08 5.53
N ALA A 55 -10.53 -36.72 6.54
CA ALA A 55 -9.26 -36.31 7.12
C ALA A 55 -8.05 -36.58 6.19
N SER A 56 -8.10 -37.61 5.36
CA SER A 56 -6.98 -37.95 4.46
C SER A 56 -7.16 -37.44 3.03
N ASP A 57 -8.40 -37.29 2.57
CA ASP A 57 -8.71 -37.08 1.15
C ASP A 57 -9.13 -35.65 0.82
N VAL A 58 -9.44 -34.82 1.84
CA VAL A 58 -9.97 -33.47 1.66
C VAL A 58 -9.16 -32.43 2.43
N ARG A 59 -8.98 -31.24 1.85
CA ARG A 59 -8.50 -30.05 2.55
C ARG A 59 -9.43 -28.87 2.26
N ILE A 60 -9.82 -28.16 3.32
CA ILE A 60 -10.74 -27.01 3.27
C ILE A 60 -10.02 -25.80 3.84
N PHE A 61 -10.17 -24.66 3.19
CA PHE A 61 -9.66 -23.37 3.61
C PHE A 61 -10.81 -22.38 3.71
N ARG A 62 -10.85 -21.60 4.79
CA ARG A 62 -11.70 -20.41 4.88
C ARG A 62 -11.05 -19.29 4.10
N ILE A 63 -11.83 -18.63 3.25
CA ILE A 63 -11.37 -17.43 2.55
C ILE A 63 -11.67 -16.24 3.46
N GLU A 64 -10.64 -15.58 3.98
CA GLU A 64 -10.85 -14.36 4.80
C GLU A 64 -10.55 -13.09 4.02
N ARG A 65 -9.58 -13.15 3.11
CA ARG A 65 -9.12 -11.96 2.39
C ARG A 65 -8.69 -12.29 0.98
N ILE A 66 -9.14 -11.50 0.02
CA ILE A 66 -8.72 -11.58 -1.38
C ILE A 66 -8.11 -10.25 -1.77
N VAL A 67 -6.86 -10.28 -2.23
CA VAL A 67 -6.13 -9.12 -2.74
C VAL A 67 -6.15 -9.14 -4.26
N GLN A 68 -6.56 -8.04 -4.87
CA GLN A 68 -6.70 -7.91 -6.32
C GLN A 68 -5.99 -6.63 -6.78
N ASP A 69 -5.19 -6.74 -7.84
CA ASP A 69 -4.53 -5.58 -8.47
C ASP A 69 -5.45 -4.97 -9.55
N ASN A 70 -6.06 -5.82 -10.39
CA ASN A 70 -7.02 -5.43 -11.43
C ASN A 70 -8.15 -6.46 -11.56
N LYS A 71 -9.38 -5.97 -11.74
CA LYS A 71 -10.62 -6.76 -11.96
C LYS A 71 -10.55 -7.72 -13.16
N GLN A 72 -9.78 -7.40 -14.20
CA GLN A 72 -9.59 -8.29 -15.36
C GLN A 72 -8.70 -9.50 -15.04
N SER A 73 -7.67 -9.31 -14.21
CA SER A 73 -6.71 -10.36 -13.84
C SER A 73 -7.35 -11.50 -13.04
N VAL A 74 -8.46 -11.23 -12.32
CA VAL A 74 -9.09 -12.21 -11.42
C VAL A 74 -9.57 -13.46 -12.14
N LEU A 75 -10.26 -13.34 -13.28
CA LEU A 75 -10.76 -14.51 -14.02
C LEU A 75 -9.62 -15.30 -14.65
N GLU A 76 -8.64 -14.62 -15.22
CA GLU A 76 -7.49 -15.29 -15.84
C GLU A 76 -6.66 -16.02 -14.78
N SER A 77 -6.50 -15.39 -13.61
CA SER A 77 -5.84 -15.95 -12.43
C SER A 77 -6.59 -17.14 -11.84
N THR A 78 -7.93 -17.09 -11.71
CA THR A 78 -8.72 -18.26 -11.27
C THR A 78 -8.71 -19.37 -12.29
N THR A 79 -8.83 -19.08 -13.59
CA THR A 79 -8.74 -20.09 -14.66
C THR A 79 -7.39 -20.81 -14.63
N ALA A 80 -6.29 -20.07 -14.55
CA ALA A 80 -4.95 -20.66 -14.45
C ALA A 80 -4.82 -21.52 -13.19
N ALA A 81 -5.33 -21.03 -12.05
CA ALA A 81 -5.28 -21.75 -10.79
C ALA A 81 -6.06 -23.08 -10.84
N TYR A 82 -7.28 -23.06 -11.38
CA TYR A 82 -8.08 -24.27 -11.53
C TYR A 82 -7.47 -25.22 -12.54
N THR A 83 -6.96 -24.73 -13.68
CA THR A 83 -6.28 -25.58 -14.69
C THR A 83 -5.13 -26.39 -14.07
N ALA A 84 -4.33 -25.78 -13.19
CA ALA A 84 -3.25 -26.48 -12.49
C ALA A 84 -3.77 -27.61 -11.58
N LEU A 85 -4.86 -27.37 -10.85
CA LEU A 85 -5.52 -28.38 -10.01
C LEU A 85 -6.13 -29.52 -10.83
N GLY A 86 -6.72 -29.19 -11.98
CA GLY A 86 -7.33 -30.17 -12.89
C GLY A 86 -6.30 -31.06 -13.56
N ALA A 87 -5.18 -30.49 -13.98
CA ALA A 87 -4.06 -31.25 -14.53
C ALA A 87 -3.49 -32.26 -13.51
N ALA A 88 -3.50 -31.92 -12.22
CA ALA A 88 -3.13 -32.82 -11.13
C ALA A 88 -4.21 -33.85 -10.76
N GLY A 89 -5.41 -33.77 -11.37
CA GLY A 89 -6.51 -34.69 -11.12
C GLY A 89 -7.25 -34.46 -9.80
N TYR A 90 -7.17 -33.25 -9.23
CA TYR A 90 -7.86 -32.92 -7.98
C TYR A 90 -9.20 -32.23 -8.25
N SER A 91 -10.24 -32.68 -7.55
CA SER A 91 -11.55 -32.00 -7.56
C SER A 91 -11.48 -30.72 -6.74
N VAL A 92 -12.16 -29.68 -7.20
CA VAL A 92 -12.23 -28.37 -6.54
C VAL A 92 -13.68 -28.09 -6.16
N PHE A 93 -13.90 -27.53 -4.98
CA PHE A 93 -15.24 -27.14 -4.55
C PHE A 93 -15.22 -25.82 -3.77
N LEU A 94 -16.35 -25.12 -3.85
CA LEU A 94 -16.64 -23.90 -3.09
C LEU A 94 -17.85 -24.17 -2.20
N ILE A 95 -17.77 -23.81 -0.92
CA ILE A 95 -18.85 -23.97 0.05
C ILE A 95 -19.25 -22.59 0.56
N LEU A 96 -20.54 -22.27 0.51
CA LEU A 96 -21.12 -21.12 1.19
C LEU A 96 -22.01 -21.64 2.31
N ARG A 97 -21.83 -21.09 3.51
CA ARG A 97 -22.68 -21.38 4.67
C ARG A 97 -23.22 -20.08 5.23
N SER A 98 -24.53 -19.91 5.21
CA SER A 98 -25.20 -18.76 5.80
C SER A 98 -25.99 -19.16 7.04
N ASP A 99 -25.79 -18.44 8.14
CA ASP A 99 -26.60 -18.55 9.36
C ASP A 99 -27.79 -17.57 9.37
N GLY A 100 -27.97 -16.81 8.28
CA GLY A 100 -28.98 -15.77 8.14
C GLY A 100 -28.50 -14.37 8.55
N ILE A 101 -27.31 -14.23 9.12
CA ILE A 101 -26.68 -12.95 9.45
C ILE A 101 -25.39 -12.78 8.64
N GLU A 102 -24.51 -13.78 8.70
CA GLU A 102 -23.24 -13.82 7.99
C GLU A 102 -23.21 -15.00 7.01
N THR A 103 -22.41 -14.88 5.95
CA THR A 103 -22.18 -15.97 5.01
C THR A 103 -20.69 -16.26 4.96
N ASP A 104 -20.29 -17.41 5.49
CA ASP A 104 -18.92 -17.90 5.40
C ASP A 104 -18.64 -18.50 4.02
N LEU A 105 -17.45 -18.20 3.50
CA LEU A 105 -16.96 -18.74 2.23
C LEU A 105 -15.76 -19.67 2.46
N TYR A 106 -15.85 -20.89 1.95
CA TYR A 106 -14.79 -21.89 1.99
C TYR A 106 -14.44 -22.39 0.60
N ILE A 107 -13.16 -22.67 0.38
CA ILE A 107 -12.65 -23.33 -0.83
C ILE A 107 -11.91 -24.59 -0.41
N GLY A 108 -12.04 -25.66 -1.18
CA GLY A 108 -11.33 -26.90 -0.87
C GLY A 108 -11.01 -27.73 -2.08
N THR A 109 -10.12 -28.68 -1.87
CA THR A 109 -9.77 -29.71 -2.84
C THR A 109 -9.98 -31.09 -2.28
N ARG A 110 -10.34 -32.01 -3.18
CA ARG A 110 -10.46 -33.43 -2.88
C ARG A 110 -9.55 -34.22 -3.82
N GLY A 111 -8.70 -35.06 -3.24
CA GLY A 111 -7.92 -36.07 -3.96
C GLY A 111 -8.77 -37.27 -4.39
N GLU A 112 -8.20 -38.19 -5.16
CA GLU A 112 -8.92 -39.41 -5.49
C GLU A 112 -9.27 -40.21 -4.22
N PRO A 113 -10.53 -40.67 -4.05
CA PRO A 113 -10.97 -41.28 -2.79
C PRO A 113 -10.13 -42.52 -2.43
N GLY A 114 -9.67 -42.61 -1.18
CA GLY A 114 -8.88 -43.73 -0.70
C GLY A 114 -7.40 -43.72 -1.09
N LYS A 115 -6.92 -42.73 -1.86
CA LYS A 115 -5.50 -42.55 -2.19
C LYS A 115 -4.74 -41.64 -1.22
N THR A 116 -5.41 -41.06 -0.20
CA THR A 116 -4.80 -40.20 0.83
C THR A 116 -4.07 -38.96 0.27
N LEU A 117 -4.54 -38.45 -0.86
CA LEU A 117 -3.93 -37.32 -1.59
C LEU A 117 -4.37 -35.93 -1.09
N GLY A 118 -5.17 -35.86 -0.02
CA GLY A 118 -5.73 -34.60 0.47
C GLY A 118 -4.66 -33.59 0.87
N HIS A 119 -3.56 -34.02 1.51
CA HIS A 119 -2.47 -33.10 1.86
C HIS A 119 -1.85 -32.46 0.61
N SER A 120 -1.47 -33.27 -0.39
CA SER A 120 -0.89 -32.77 -1.64
C SER A 120 -1.85 -31.88 -2.43
N SER A 121 -3.14 -32.22 -2.47
CA SER A 121 -4.15 -31.40 -3.14
C SER A 121 -4.38 -30.06 -2.43
N GLY A 122 -4.32 -30.04 -1.10
CA GLY A 122 -4.45 -28.81 -0.31
C GLY A 122 -3.24 -27.90 -0.42
N GLU A 123 -2.03 -28.46 -0.39
CA GLU A 123 -0.79 -27.71 -0.60
C GLU A 123 -0.77 -27.10 -2.02
N LEU A 124 -1.13 -27.87 -3.05
CA LEU A 124 -1.20 -27.35 -4.42
C LEU A 124 -2.22 -26.21 -4.55
N LEU A 125 -3.40 -26.32 -3.93
CA LEU A 125 -4.38 -25.22 -3.91
C LEU A 125 -3.77 -23.97 -3.25
N ARG A 126 -3.11 -24.13 -2.10
CA ARG A 126 -2.53 -23.01 -1.35
C ARG A 126 -1.43 -22.31 -2.15
N GLU A 127 -0.49 -23.05 -2.72
CA GLU A 127 0.63 -22.47 -3.50
C GLU A 127 0.13 -21.82 -4.80
N THR A 128 -0.81 -22.46 -5.49
CA THR A 128 -1.40 -21.91 -6.72
C THR A 128 -2.18 -20.63 -6.43
N PHE A 129 -2.99 -20.63 -5.37
CA PHE A 129 -3.73 -19.45 -4.94
C PHE A 129 -2.79 -18.32 -4.48
N LYS A 130 -1.70 -18.64 -3.77
CA LYS A 130 -0.69 -17.65 -3.36
C LYS A 130 0.02 -17.03 -4.57
N GLY A 131 0.33 -17.83 -5.59
CA GLY A 131 0.98 -17.37 -6.83
C GLY A 131 0.10 -16.40 -7.63
N HIS A 132 -1.19 -16.69 -7.73
CA HIS A 132 -2.15 -15.90 -8.52
C HIS A 132 -2.79 -14.74 -7.75
N PHE A 133 -3.06 -14.92 -6.47
CA PHE A 133 -3.68 -13.94 -5.58
C PHE A 133 -2.72 -13.57 -4.45
N SER A 134 -1.55 -13.06 -4.82
CA SER A 134 -0.49 -12.71 -3.87
C SER A 134 -0.99 -11.82 -2.75
N GLY A 135 -0.63 -12.22 -1.53
CA GLY A 135 -1.09 -11.56 -0.33
C GLY A 135 -2.52 -11.84 0.08
N SER A 136 -3.31 -12.68 -0.60
CA SER A 136 -4.61 -13.14 -0.10
C SER A 136 -4.46 -14.10 1.10
N SER A 137 -5.49 -14.22 1.93
CA SER A 137 -5.49 -15.06 3.14
C SER A 137 -6.43 -16.25 2.98
N LEU A 138 -5.84 -17.44 2.91
CA LEU A 138 -6.53 -18.73 3.01
C LEU A 138 -6.17 -19.40 4.34
N VAL A 139 -7.12 -19.50 5.25
CA VAL A 139 -6.90 -20.11 6.58
C VAL A 139 -7.28 -21.58 6.51
N PRO A 140 -6.35 -22.53 6.73
CA PRO A 140 -6.69 -23.95 6.75
C PRO A 140 -7.67 -24.25 7.88
N LEU A 141 -8.77 -24.95 7.58
CA LEU A 141 -9.70 -25.39 8.62
C LEU A 141 -9.08 -26.54 9.42
N PRO A 142 -9.04 -26.46 10.76
CA PRO A 142 -8.72 -27.62 11.59
C PRO A 142 -9.72 -28.75 11.34
N GLN A 143 -9.27 -30.00 11.44
CA GLN A 143 -10.10 -31.18 11.14
C GLN A 143 -11.44 -31.17 11.90
N GLN A 144 -11.44 -30.78 13.17
CA GLN A 144 -12.65 -30.69 14.00
C GLN A 144 -13.71 -29.75 13.40
N HIS A 145 -13.29 -28.62 12.83
CA HIS A 145 -14.21 -27.66 12.20
C HIS A 145 -14.67 -28.14 10.82
N ALA A 146 -13.80 -28.83 10.08
CA ALA A 146 -14.18 -29.48 8.83
C ALA A 146 -15.22 -30.59 9.06
N ASP A 147 -15.03 -31.41 10.10
CA ASP A 147 -15.97 -32.44 10.52
C ASP A 147 -17.29 -31.83 11.00
N ALA A 148 -17.26 -30.69 11.69
CA ALA A 148 -18.46 -29.96 12.07
C ALA A 148 -19.22 -29.40 10.85
N LEU A 149 -18.52 -28.89 9.84
CA LEU A 149 -19.11 -28.42 8.57
C LEU A 149 -19.81 -29.56 7.83
N LEU A 150 -19.15 -30.72 7.72
CA LEU A 150 -19.72 -31.92 7.12
C LEU A 150 -20.86 -32.50 7.96
N GLY A 151 -20.73 -32.47 9.28
CA GLY A 151 -21.77 -32.88 10.23
C GLY A 151 -23.04 -32.04 10.10
N ALA A 152 -22.90 -30.72 9.89
CA ALA A 152 -24.03 -29.83 9.63
C ALA A 152 -24.78 -30.20 8.34
N LEU A 153 -24.04 -30.53 7.25
CA LEU A 153 -24.64 -31.01 6.01
C LEU A 153 -25.36 -32.36 6.20
N GLN A 154 -24.78 -33.26 7.00
CA GLN A 154 -25.40 -34.55 7.31
C GLN A 154 -26.62 -34.41 8.22
N ALA A 155 -26.66 -33.42 9.11
CA ALA A 155 -27.81 -33.15 9.97
C ALA A 155 -29.07 -32.81 9.17
N GLU A 156 -28.93 -32.17 7.99
CA GLU A 156 -30.05 -31.87 7.09
C GLU A 156 -30.76 -33.13 6.53
N LYS A 157 -30.18 -34.32 6.68
CA LYS A 157 -30.88 -35.58 6.37
C LYS A 157 -32.12 -35.76 7.23
N ALA A 158 -32.00 -35.46 8.54
CA ALA A 158 -33.08 -35.62 9.51
C ALA A 158 -34.17 -34.55 9.37
N ASN A 159 -33.89 -33.43 8.69
CA ASN A 159 -34.84 -32.34 8.50
C ASN A 159 -35.85 -32.66 7.38
N PRO A 160 -37.14 -32.87 7.66
CA PRO A 160 -38.11 -33.26 6.65
C PRO A 160 -38.48 -32.13 5.68
N SER A 161 -38.33 -30.86 6.07
CA SER A 161 -38.67 -29.71 5.20
C SER A 161 -37.53 -29.31 4.27
N ALA A 162 -36.29 -29.68 4.61
CA ALA A 162 -35.12 -29.37 3.80
C ALA A 162 -35.15 -30.08 2.44
N SER A 163 -34.67 -29.39 1.41
CA SER A 163 -34.53 -29.91 0.06
C SER A 163 -33.27 -29.40 -0.61
N ILE A 164 -32.88 -30.09 -1.67
CA ILE A 164 -31.63 -29.83 -2.39
C ILE A 164 -31.97 -29.58 -3.84
N THR A 165 -31.59 -28.40 -4.34
CA THR A 165 -31.76 -28.06 -5.75
C THR A 165 -30.40 -27.98 -6.42
N ALA A 166 -30.16 -28.83 -7.43
CA ALA A 166 -28.99 -28.73 -8.29
C ALA A 166 -29.25 -27.76 -9.45
N VAL A 167 -28.26 -26.93 -9.74
CA VAL A 167 -28.17 -26.08 -10.94
C VAL A 167 -27.24 -26.74 -11.94
N THR A 168 -27.82 -27.12 -13.07
CA THR A 168 -27.13 -27.72 -14.21
C THR A 168 -27.14 -26.71 -15.36
N GLY A 169 -25.98 -26.36 -15.90
CA GLY A 169 -25.89 -25.44 -17.05
C GLY A 169 -24.45 -25.02 -17.36
N VAL A 170 -24.25 -24.44 -18.54
CA VAL A 170 -22.94 -23.95 -18.98
C VAL A 170 -22.79 -22.46 -18.65
N PRO A 171 -21.81 -22.11 -17.81
CA PRO A 171 -21.48 -20.72 -17.49
C PRO A 171 -21.09 -19.92 -18.72
N ALA A 172 -21.60 -18.70 -18.86
CA ALA A 172 -21.12 -17.78 -19.88
C ALA A 172 -21.16 -16.33 -19.38
N LEU A 173 -20.32 -15.50 -19.97
CA LEU A 173 -20.27 -14.07 -19.67
C LEU A 173 -21.56 -13.37 -20.12
N SER A 174 -22.13 -12.52 -19.26
CA SER A 174 -23.34 -11.75 -19.55
C SER A 174 -23.14 -10.71 -20.66
N THR A 175 -21.92 -10.22 -20.83
CA THR A 175 -21.52 -9.20 -21.83
C THR A 175 -20.13 -9.52 -22.37
N GLU A 176 -19.87 -9.21 -23.64
CA GLU A 176 -18.53 -9.30 -24.21
C GLU A 176 -17.58 -8.24 -23.64
N ASN A 177 -18.15 -7.12 -23.17
CA ASN A 177 -17.38 -6.04 -22.57
C ASN A 177 -16.97 -6.40 -21.13
N ARG A 178 -15.66 -6.61 -20.94
CA ARG A 178 -15.06 -7.13 -19.70
C ARG A 178 -14.97 -6.09 -18.57
N GLU A 179 -15.13 -4.80 -18.87
CA GLU A 179 -15.03 -3.72 -17.87
C GLU A 179 -16.27 -3.62 -16.96
N HIS A 180 -17.42 -4.10 -17.41
CA HIS A 180 -18.67 -4.13 -16.64
C HIS A 180 -19.10 -5.57 -16.34
N PHE A 181 -18.19 -6.34 -15.75
CA PHE A 181 -18.51 -7.70 -15.31
C PHE A 181 -19.60 -7.68 -14.23
N MET A 182 -20.79 -8.20 -14.56
CA MET A 182 -21.99 -8.17 -13.73
C MET A 182 -22.24 -9.47 -12.91
N GLN A 183 -21.32 -10.43 -12.92
CA GLN A 183 -21.54 -11.81 -12.44
C GLN A 183 -20.63 -12.20 -11.26
N GLY A 184 -20.61 -11.41 -10.17
CA GLY A 184 -19.81 -11.70 -8.98
C GLY A 184 -20.56 -12.49 -7.91
N LEU A 185 -19.87 -13.36 -7.17
CA LEU A 185 -20.43 -14.15 -6.07
C LEU A 185 -21.03 -13.27 -4.96
N GLU A 186 -20.50 -12.06 -4.75
CA GLU A 186 -21.06 -11.10 -3.80
C GLU A 186 -22.54 -10.79 -4.08
N ARG A 187 -22.97 -10.74 -5.34
CA ARG A 187 -24.37 -10.48 -5.70
C ARG A 187 -25.29 -11.63 -5.33
N PHE A 188 -24.78 -12.87 -5.37
CA PHE A 188 -25.52 -14.03 -4.88
C PHE A 188 -25.72 -13.92 -3.36
N ILE A 189 -24.65 -13.59 -2.63
CA ILE A 189 -24.68 -13.44 -1.18
C ILE A 189 -25.65 -12.31 -0.77
N ASP A 190 -25.60 -11.17 -1.45
CA ASP A 190 -26.51 -10.04 -1.23
C ASP A 190 -27.98 -10.41 -1.53
N ALA A 191 -28.25 -11.16 -2.61
CA ALA A 191 -29.60 -11.59 -2.95
C ALA A 191 -30.13 -12.72 -2.03
N ALA A 192 -29.23 -13.46 -1.40
CA ALA A 192 -29.53 -14.53 -0.44
C ALA A 192 -29.50 -14.05 1.02
N GLU A 193 -29.41 -12.74 1.27
CA GLU A 193 -29.37 -12.15 2.60
C GLU A 193 -30.56 -12.61 3.47
N ARG A 194 -30.33 -12.82 4.77
CA ARG A 194 -31.33 -13.26 5.77
C ARG A 194 -31.87 -14.68 5.57
N ARG A 195 -31.25 -15.48 4.70
CA ARG A 195 -31.62 -16.90 4.52
C ARG A 195 -30.57 -17.80 5.14
N VAL A 196 -31.03 -18.84 5.83
CA VAL A 196 -30.16 -19.93 6.30
C VAL A 196 -30.03 -20.94 5.16
N TYR A 197 -28.80 -21.16 4.68
CA TYR A 197 -28.57 -22.09 3.58
C TYR A 197 -27.15 -22.63 3.56
N HIS A 198 -26.99 -23.77 2.88
CA HIS A 198 -25.69 -24.29 2.48
C HIS A 198 -25.66 -24.40 0.95
N ALA A 199 -24.61 -23.88 0.32
CA ALA A 199 -24.37 -24.06 -1.11
C ALA A 199 -23.04 -24.77 -1.32
N ILE A 200 -23.01 -25.75 -2.22
CA ILE A 200 -21.81 -26.48 -2.61
C ILE A 200 -21.70 -26.41 -4.12
N ILE A 201 -20.65 -25.75 -4.62
CA ILE A 201 -20.34 -25.71 -6.04
C ILE A 201 -19.17 -26.67 -6.24
N LEU A 202 -19.39 -27.75 -6.99
CA LEU A 202 -18.42 -28.85 -7.13
C LEU A 202 -17.98 -28.97 -8.58
N ALA A 203 -16.67 -29.12 -8.78
CA ALA A 203 -16.06 -29.41 -10.07
C ALA A 203 -15.09 -30.61 -9.95
N GLU A 204 -15.35 -31.66 -10.71
CA GLU A 204 -14.48 -32.84 -10.82
C GLU A 204 -13.72 -32.83 -12.16
N PRO A 205 -12.38 -33.03 -12.16
CA PRO A 205 -11.62 -32.98 -13.39
C PRO A 205 -11.94 -34.18 -14.30
N VAL A 206 -11.91 -33.92 -15.60
CA VAL A 206 -12.04 -34.93 -16.65
C VAL A 206 -10.67 -35.11 -17.29
N SER A 207 -10.11 -36.32 -17.14
CA SER A 207 -8.84 -36.69 -17.77
C SER A 207 -8.90 -36.57 -19.30
N SER A 208 -7.77 -36.23 -19.94
CA SER A 208 -7.64 -36.17 -21.40
C SER A 208 -8.14 -37.44 -22.10
N GLN A 209 -7.81 -38.61 -21.56
CA GLN A 209 -8.27 -39.92 -22.08
C GLN A 209 -9.80 -40.01 -22.15
N ASN A 210 -10.49 -39.55 -21.11
CA ASN A 210 -11.95 -39.53 -21.08
C ASN A 210 -12.52 -38.50 -22.08
N LEU A 211 -11.87 -37.35 -22.26
CA LEU A 211 -12.28 -36.37 -23.29
C LEU A 211 -12.11 -36.93 -24.71
N ASP A 212 -11.07 -37.72 -24.97
CA ASP A 212 -10.87 -38.42 -26.24
C ASP A 212 -11.95 -39.49 -26.49
N LEU A 213 -12.33 -40.24 -25.45
CA LEU A 213 -13.42 -41.21 -25.54
C LEU A 213 -14.77 -40.55 -25.83
N ILE A 214 -15.09 -39.45 -25.14
CA ILE A 214 -16.32 -38.68 -25.36
C ILE A 214 -16.34 -38.12 -26.78
N ARG A 215 -15.21 -37.57 -27.27
CA ARG A 215 -15.06 -37.10 -28.65
C ARG A 215 -15.33 -38.21 -29.66
N ALA A 216 -14.65 -39.36 -29.51
CA ALA A 216 -14.82 -40.49 -30.41
C ALA A 216 -16.29 -40.98 -30.44
N GLY A 217 -16.96 -40.97 -29.28
CA GLY A 217 -18.39 -41.26 -29.18
C GLY A 217 -19.25 -40.30 -30.02
N TYR A 218 -19.04 -38.98 -29.88
CA TYR A 218 -19.76 -37.98 -30.67
C TYR A 218 -19.48 -38.08 -32.18
N GLU A 219 -18.22 -38.25 -32.58
CA GLU A 219 -17.81 -38.46 -33.98
C GLU A 219 -18.45 -39.71 -34.58
N GLN A 220 -18.51 -40.80 -33.80
CA GLN A 220 -19.15 -42.04 -34.23
C GLN A 220 -20.67 -41.85 -34.38
N VAL A 221 -21.34 -41.18 -33.44
CA VAL A 221 -22.77 -40.86 -33.54
C VAL A 221 -23.05 -39.97 -34.77
N ALA A 222 -22.25 -38.93 -35.01
CA ALA A 222 -22.37 -38.07 -36.20
C ALA A 222 -22.19 -38.88 -37.49
N THR A 223 -21.20 -39.77 -37.53
CA THR A 223 -20.96 -40.66 -38.67
C THR A 223 -22.16 -41.56 -38.95
N GLN A 224 -22.81 -42.11 -37.90
CA GLN A 224 -24.00 -42.96 -38.04
C GLN A 224 -25.27 -42.18 -38.43
N LEU A 225 -25.40 -40.91 -38.03
CA LEU A 225 -26.53 -40.05 -38.39
C LEU A 225 -26.40 -39.43 -39.79
N SER A 226 -25.17 -39.22 -40.28
CA SER A 226 -24.89 -38.58 -41.57
C SER A 226 -25.62 -39.20 -42.79
N PRO A 227 -25.78 -40.55 -42.92
CA PRO A 227 -26.47 -41.14 -44.05
C PRO A 227 -28.00 -40.96 -43.99
N LEU A 228 -28.53 -40.64 -42.81
CA LEU A 228 -29.96 -40.40 -42.60
C LEU A 228 -30.37 -38.95 -42.91
N LEU A 229 -29.39 -38.04 -43.04
CA LEU A 229 -29.62 -36.61 -43.30
C LEU A 229 -30.28 -36.36 -44.66
N LYS A 230 -29.85 -37.10 -45.70
CA LYS A 230 -30.31 -36.92 -47.08
C LYS A 230 -30.96 -38.18 -47.60
N GLN A 231 -32.22 -38.07 -48.01
CA GLN A 231 -32.92 -39.13 -48.72
C GLN A 231 -33.13 -38.71 -50.18
N GLN A 232 -32.68 -39.55 -51.11
CA GLN A 232 -32.89 -39.33 -52.54
C GLN A 232 -33.89 -40.37 -53.05
N LEU A 233 -35.12 -39.93 -53.31
CA LEU A 233 -36.16 -40.76 -53.92
C LEU A 233 -36.11 -40.55 -55.43
N SER A 234 -35.65 -41.56 -56.15
CA SER A 234 -35.71 -41.59 -57.62
C SER A 234 -36.92 -42.41 -58.05
N PHE A 235 -37.92 -41.76 -58.66
CA PHE A 235 -39.07 -42.47 -59.24
C PHE A 235 -38.70 -42.99 -60.64
N GLY A 236 -38.63 -44.32 -60.77
CA GLY A 236 -38.56 -45.06 -62.03
C GLY A 236 -39.50 -46.26 -61.94
N GLU A 237 -40.24 -46.55 -63.01
CA GLU A 237 -41.27 -47.61 -63.02
C GLU A 237 -40.60 -49.00 -63.05
N GLN A 238 -40.37 -49.58 -61.85
CA GLN A 238 -39.92 -50.97 -61.68
C GLN A 238 -40.33 -51.50 -60.30
N ASP A 239 -41.13 -52.56 -60.26
CA ASP A 239 -41.59 -53.23 -59.02
C ASP A 239 -40.43 -53.97 -58.34
N SER A 240 -39.95 -53.44 -57.21
CA SER A 240 -39.06 -54.14 -56.28
C SER A 240 -39.06 -53.45 -54.91
N ASP A 241 -39.82 -53.99 -53.96
CA ASP A 241 -39.74 -53.65 -52.53
C ASP A 241 -38.57 -54.43 -51.89
N SER A 242 -37.38 -53.84 -51.86
CA SER A 242 -36.24 -54.41 -51.10
C SER A 242 -35.32 -53.33 -50.52
N VAL A 243 -35.85 -52.58 -49.54
CA VAL A 243 -35.01 -51.67 -48.73
C VAL A 243 -35.38 -51.82 -47.25
N GLY A 244 -34.38 -52.07 -46.40
CA GLY A 244 -34.46 -51.75 -44.97
C GLY A 244 -34.49 -52.92 -43.98
N LEU A 245 -33.49 -53.82 -44.03
CA LEU A 245 -33.30 -54.81 -42.95
C LEU A 245 -31.86 -54.88 -42.41
N SER A 246 -30.82 -54.79 -43.25
CA SER A 246 -29.42 -54.79 -42.80
C SER A 246 -28.99 -53.48 -42.12
N ILE A 247 -29.55 -52.34 -42.54
CA ILE A 247 -29.24 -51.01 -42.01
C ILE A 247 -29.77 -50.83 -40.59
N SER A 248 -30.99 -51.32 -40.30
CA SER A 248 -31.65 -51.08 -39.00
C SER A 248 -31.02 -51.85 -37.84
N GLN A 249 -30.57 -53.08 -38.06
CA GLN A 249 -29.94 -53.89 -37.00
C GLN A 249 -28.52 -53.40 -36.67
N GLY A 250 -27.74 -52.99 -37.67
CA GLY A 250 -26.43 -52.35 -37.46
C GLY A 250 -26.53 -50.98 -36.79
N LEU A 251 -27.58 -50.20 -37.11
CA LEU A 251 -27.84 -48.90 -36.49
C LEU A 251 -28.13 -49.04 -34.99
N SER A 252 -29.01 -49.95 -34.57
CA SER A 252 -29.37 -50.08 -33.14
C SER A 252 -28.19 -50.45 -32.24
N ASP A 253 -27.40 -51.47 -32.60
CA ASP A 253 -26.28 -51.92 -31.76
C ASP A 253 -25.09 -50.96 -31.82
N SER A 254 -24.72 -50.48 -33.02
CA SER A 254 -23.61 -49.54 -33.18
C SER A 254 -23.91 -48.17 -32.58
N LEU A 255 -25.11 -47.61 -32.80
CA LEU A 255 -25.51 -46.32 -32.26
C LEU A 255 -25.64 -46.39 -30.74
N GLY A 256 -26.21 -47.48 -30.21
CA GLY A 256 -26.31 -47.72 -28.76
C GLY A 256 -24.95 -47.77 -28.07
N HIS A 257 -23.96 -48.45 -28.66
CA HIS A 257 -22.58 -48.45 -28.14
C HIS A 257 -21.93 -47.07 -28.23
N SER A 258 -22.11 -46.35 -29.35
CA SER A 258 -21.54 -44.99 -29.56
C SER A 258 -22.10 -43.98 -28.56
N LEU A 259 -23.41 -44.03 -28.29
CA LEU A 259 -24.09 -43.21 -27.28
C LEU A 259 -23.69 -43.59 -25.84
N GLY A 260 -23.25 -44.82 -25.61
CA GLY A 260 -22.64 -45.21 -24.34
C GLY A 260 -21.30 -44.50 -24.09
N LEU A 261 -20.49 -44.30 -25.14
CA LEU A 261 -19.17 -43.66 -25.05
C LEU A 261 -19.25 -42.16 -24.77
N THR A 262 -20.34 -41.48 -25.14
CA THR A 262 -20.51 -40.04 -24.90
C THR A 262 -20.70 -39.68 -23.42
N GLU A 263 -21.11 -40.62 -22.57
CA GLU A 263 -21.42 -40.38 -21.14
C GLU A 263 -20.65 -41.30 -20.16
N THR A 264 -20.04 -42.40 -20.62
CA THR A 264 -19.44 -43.40 -19.72
C THR A 264 -17.96 -43.15 -19.42
N LYS A 265 -17.59 -43.08 -18.13
CA LYS A 265 -16.18 -43.17 -17.67
C LYS A 265 -15.74 -44.64 -17.60
N GLY A 266 -15.11 -45.15 -18.66
CA GLY A 266 -14.53 -46.50 -18.71
C GLY A 266 -13.00 -46.49 -18.74
N THR A 267 -12.34 -47.27 -17.90
CA THR A 267 -10.90 -47.55 -18.01
C THR A 267 -10.71 -48.88 -18.74
N SER A 268 -9.89 -48.90 -19.80
CA SER A 268 -9.44 -50.14 -20.44
C SER A 268 -7.95 -50.34 -20.17
N THR A 269 -7.57 -51.54 -19.70
CA THR A 269 -6.18 -51.98 -19.59
C THR A 269 -6.04 -53.27 -20.39
N THR A 270 -5.06 -53.35 -21.30
CA THR A 270 -4.77 -54.60 -22.01
C THR A 270 -3.29 -54.63 -22.43
N LEU A 271 -2.65 -55.79 -22.23
CA LEU A 271 -1.25 -56.05 -22.54
C LEU A 271 -1.17 -56.86 -23.85
N GLY A 272 -0.36 -56.42 -24.82
CA GLY A 272 -0.16 -57.14 -26.08
C GLY A 272 1.22 -56.90 -26.69
N THR A 273 1.86 -57.95 -27.18
CA THR A 273 3.14 -57.93 -27.93
C THR A 273 2.89 -58.34 -29.38
N SER A 274 3.52 -57.65 -30.34
CA SER A 274 3.48 -58.01 -31.76
C SER A 274 4.88 -58.11 -32.37
N THR A 275 5.02 -59.01 -33.35
CA THR A 275 6.19 -59.16 -34.23
C THR A 275 5.68 -59.19 -35.66
N THR A 276 6.36 -58.50 -36.58
CA THR A 276 5.93 -58.39 -37.99
C THR A 276 7.12 -58.58 -38.93
N ASP A 277 6.92 -59.38 -39.98
CA ASP A 277 7.81 -59.54 -41.13
C ASP A 277 7.04 -59.13 -42.41
N THR A 278 7.65 -58.33 -43.28
CA THR A 278 7.02 -57.86 -44.52
C THR A 278 7.99 -57.90 -45.71
N THR A 279 7.49 -58.31 -46.89
CA THR A 279 8.17 -58.26 -48.19
C THR A 279 7.30 -57.52 -49.21
N GLY A 280 7.88 -56.59 -49.97
CA GLY A 280 7.19 -55.90 -51.07
C GLY A 280 8.08 -55.65 -52.30
N THR A 281 7.47 -55.74 -53.48
CA THR A 281 8.04 -55.37 -54.80
C THR A 281 7.25 -54.19 -55.38
N SER A 282 7.89 -53.24 -56.06
CA SER A 282 7.19 -52.14 -56.76
C SER A 282 7.78 -51.87 -58.15
N GLU A 283 6.91 -51.54 -59.11
CA GLU A 283 7.24 -50.97 -60.43
C GLU A 283 6.52 -49.63 -60.60
N SER A 284 7.16 -48.65 -61.25
CA SER A 284 6.56 -47.35 -61.55
C SER A 284 6.91 -46.88 -62.95
N PHE A 285 5.95 -46.25 -63.63
CA PHE A 285 6.06 -45.65 -64.97
C PHE A 285 5.48 -44.24 -64.91
N SER A 286 6.18 -43.21 -65.38
CA SER A 286 5.68 -41.84 -65.42
C SER A 286 5.91 -41.21 -66.79
N ALA A 287 4.81 -40.78 -67.43
CA ALA A 287 4.84 -39.90 -68.59
C ALA A 287 4.14 -38.59 -68.20
N GLN A 288 4.90 -37.48 -68.16
CA GLN A 288 4.37 -36.15 -67.86
C GLN A 288 3.91 -35.46 -69.15
N THR A 289 2.61 -35.25 -69.30
CA THR A 289 2.05 -34.33 -70.29
C THR A 289 1.83 -32.96 -69.65
N LEU A 290 2.46 -31.94 -70.22
CA LEU A 290 2.56 -30.59 -69.68
C LEU A 290 1.61 -29.65 -70.46
N THR A 291 0.35 -29.58 -70.02
CA THR A 291 -0.67 -28.60 -70.46
C THR A 291 -1.70 -28.49 -69.34
N SER A 292 -2.07 -27.38 -68.72
CA SER A 292 -1.83 -25.95 -68.96
C SER A 292 -2.38 -25.20 -67.73
N LYS A 293 -1.71 -24.09 -67.37
CA LYS A 293 -2.09 -23.08 -66.36
C LYS A 293 -3.57 -22.67 -66.42
N THR A 294 -4.21 -22.43 -65.27
CA THR A 294 -4.65 -21.11 -64.71
C THR A 294 -5.77 -21.28 -63.68
N VAL A 295 -5.56 -20.92 -62.40
CA VAL A 295 -5.97 -19.67 -61.69
C VAL A 295 -7.34 -19.78 -60.98
N ALA A 296 -7.32 -19.42 -59.70
CA ALA A 296 -8.47 -19.20 -58.83
C ALA A 296 -9.39 -18.10 -59.35
N ILE A 297 -10.72 -18.29 -59.27
CA ILE A 297 -11.70 -17.20 -59.40
C ILE A 297 -12.86 -17.43 -58.42
N GLY A 298 -12.88 -16.62 -57.35
CA GLY A 298 -14.06 -15.83 -57.01
C GLY A 298 -13.88 -14.44 -57.64
N ALA A 299 -14.92 -13.91 -58.29
CA ALA A 299 -14.97 -12.69 -59.11
C ALA A 299 -14.52 -11.41 -58.34
N ASN A 300 -13.89 -10.36 -58.91
CA ASN A 300 -14.23 -9.60 -60.12
C ASN A 300 -13.12 -8.57 -60.47
N VAL A 301 -12.96 -8.27 -61.77
CA VAL A 301 -12.56 -6.98 -62.41
C VAL A 301 -11.08 -6.50 -62.37
N LEU A 302 -10.49 -6.48 -63.59
CA LEU A 302 -9.49 -5.58 -64.20
C LEU A 302 -8.48 -4.80 -63.32
N GLY A 303 -7.17 -4.96 -63.61
CA GLY A 303 -6.18 -3.92 -63.29
C GLY A 303 -4.72 -4.37 -63.33
N MET A 304 -4.09 -4.18 -64.47
CA MET A 304 -2.72 -4.52 -64.86
C MET A 304 -1.59 -3.87 -64.02
N VAL A 305 -0.46 -4.61 -63.94
CA VAL A 305 0.95 -4.14 -63.98
C VAL A 305 1.67 -3.84 -62.65
N GLY A 306 2.59 -4.75 -62.31
CA GLY A 306 4.02 -4.43 -62.35
C GLY A 306 4.77 -4.31 -61.02
N GLY A 307 5.86 -5.06 -60.89
CA GLY A 307 7.06 -4.61 -60.16
C GLY A 307 7.54 -5.49 -59.03
N ALA A 308 8.62 -6.22 -59.29
CA ALA A 308 9.50 -6.82 -58.30
C ALA A 308 9.91 -5.82 -57.20
N THR A 309 10.15 -6.29 -55.98
CA THR A 309 11.41 -6.03 -55.23
C THR A 309 11.36 -6.53 -53.77
N LEU A 310 12.35 -7.36 -53.44
CA LEU A 310 13.15 -7.31 -52.22
C LEU A 310 12.51 -7.79 -50.89
N GLY A 311 12.74 -9.07 -50.59
CA GLY A 311 13.17 -9.43 -49.25
C GLY A 311 14.65 -9.04 -49.04
N PRO A 312 15.08 -8.86 -47.78
CA PRO A 312 16.44 -9.28 -47.45
C PRO A 312 16.51 -9.93 -46.05
N PHE A 313 16.42 -11.25 -46.03
CA PHE A 313 17.38 -12.08 -45.28
C PHE A 313 18.25 -12.80 -46.34
N GLY A 314 19.30 -12.10 -46.79
CA GLY A 314 20.55 -12.73 -47.24
C GLY A 314 21.54 -12.70 -46.06
N ALA A 315 22.74 -13.30 -46.05
CA ALA A 315 23.53 -14.12 -46.97
C ALA A 315 24.76 -14.61 -46.16
N MET A 316 25.29 -15.82 -46.43
CA MET A 316 26.74 -16.17 -46.52
C MET A 316 26.87 -17.68 -46.81
N LEU A 317 27.02 -18.14 -48.07
CA LEU A 317 28.21 -18.27 -48.94
C LEU A 317 29.22 -19.39 -48.57
N GLY A 318 29.40 -20.31 -49.53
CA GLY A 318 30.57 -21.20 -49.75
C GLY A 318 30.15 -22.67 -49.96
N SER A 319 30.32 -23.35 -51.10
CA SER A 319 31.22 -23.21 -52.26
C SER A 319 30.66 -23.99 -53.48
N GLN A 320 30.64 -23.40 -54.69
CA GLN A 320 31.35 -23.80 -55.92
C GLN A 320 30.98 -25.18 -56.53
N ILE A 321 30.84 -25.44 -57.84
CA ILE A 321 31.00 -24.77 -59.15
C ILE A 321 30.36 -25.77 -60.17
N GLY A 322 29.78 -25.31 -61.29
CA GLY A 322 29.73 -26.15 -62.52
C GLY A 322 28.47 -26.08 -63.40
N SER A 323 28.40 -25.02 -64.21
CA SER A 323 27.84 -24.93 -65.58
C SER A 323 26.78 -25.91 -66.13
N ALA A 324 25.75 -25.29 -66.71
CA ALA A 324 24.82 -25.80 -67.70
C ALA A 324 25.43 -26.71 -68.80
N ALA A 325 24.70 -27.76 -69.18
CA ALA A 325 24.21 -28.04 -70.54
C ALA A 325 23.87 -29.53 -70.69
N ALA A 326 22.62 -29.78 -71.12
CA ALA A 326 22.16 -30.85 -72.01
C ALA A 326 20.87 -31.50 -71.47
N ALA A 327 19.74 -31.00 -71.96
CA ALA A 327 18.63 -31.88 -72.22
C ALA A 327 19.13 -32.99 -73.15
N LEU A 328 18.85 -34.26 -72.86
CA LEU A 328 18.59 -35.34 -73.82
C LEU A 328 18.28 -36.64 -73.05
N LEU A 329 16.98 -36.95 -72.98
CA LEU A 329 16.33 -38.26 -73.11
C LEU A 329 17.02 -39.49 -72.48
N ASN A 330 16.43 -40.01 -71.39
CA ASN A 330 16.42 -41.46 -71.16
C ASN A 330 15.26 -41.87 -70.25
N GLU A 331 14.44 -42.83 -70.71
CA GLU A 331 13.44 -43.52 -69.89
C GLU A 331 14.14 -44.53 -68.98
N GLN A 332 13.88 -44.48 -67.66
CA GLN A 332 14.41 -45.44 -66.69
C GLN A 332 13.27 -46.13 -65.95
N ARG A 333 13.23 -47.46 -66.05
CA ARG A 333 12.38 -48.37 -65.27
C ARG A 333 13.24 -48.96 -64.14
N THR A 334 12.79 -48.82 -62.89
CA THR A 334 13.52 -49.33 -61.71
C THR A 334 12.63 -50.27 -60.92
N THR A 335 13.10 -51.49 -60.63
CA THR A 335 12.49 -52.46 -59.72
C THR A 335 13.43 -52.73 -58.55
N GLY A 336 12.91 -52.68 -57.32
CA GLY A 336 13.66 -52.99 -56.10
C GLY A 336 12.82 -53.81 -55.13
N THR A 337 13.46 -54.75 -54.43
CA THR A 337 12.91 -55.52 -53.32
C THR A 337 13.73 -55.26 -52.06
N SER A 338 13.06 -54.97 -50.94
CA SER A 338 13.69 -54.84 -49.62
C SER A 338 12.95 -55.69 -48.58
N GLN A 339 13.72 -56.39 -47.75
CA GLN A 339 13.26 -57.03 -46.51
C GLN A 339 13.95 -56.33 -45.35
N SER A 340 13.19 -55.96 -44.31
CA SER A 340 13.73 -55.46 -43.05
C SER A 340 12.96 -56.07 -41.87
N THR A 341 13.71 -56.47 -40.85
CA THR A 341 13.18 -56.91 -39.56
C THR A 341 13.74 -55.96 -38.51
N SER A 342 12.88 -55.28 -37.74
CA SER A 342 13.32 -54.42 -36.63
C SER A 342 12.56 -54.75 -35.37
N THR A 343 13.29 -54.88 -34.26
CA THR A 343 12.73 -55.03 -32.90
C THR A 343 13.11 -53.79 -32.11
N GLY A 344 12.19 -52.85 -31.99
CA GLY A 344 12.33 -51.65 -31.17
C GLY A 344 11.31 -51.66 -30.03
N ARG A 345 11.76 -51.41 -28.80
CA ARG A 345 10.89 -51.15 -27.65
C ARG A 345 10.74 -49.65 -27.51
N ASN A 346 9.61 -49.12 -28.00
CA ASN A 346 9.18 -47.74 -27.80
C ASN A 346 7.92 -47.75 -26.94
N GLU A 347 7.90 -46.99 -25.85
CA GLU A 347 6.70 -46.65 -25.10
C GLU A 347 6.15 -45.33 -25.64
N SER A 348 5.10 -45.42 -26.45
CA SER A 348 4.31 -44.30 -26.94
C SER A 348 2.88 -44.80 -27.15
N HIS A 349 1.91 -44.10 -26.58
CA HIS A 349 0.51 -44.53 -26.51
C HIS A 349 -0.31 -43.98 -27.68
N GLY A 350 -0.85 -44.90 -28.48
CA GLY A 350 -1.92 -44.61 -29.42
C GLY A 350 -2.03 -45.68 -30.49
N THR A 351 -3.09 -46.50 -30.43
CA THR A 351 -3.66 -47.18 -31.61
C THR A 351 -5.17 -47.39 -31.43
N SER A 352 -5.94 -46.85 -32.37
CA SER A 352 -7.33 -47.21 -32.62
C SER A 352 -7.38 -48.60 -33.29
N PHE A 353 -8.37 -49.40 -32.89
CA PHE A 353 -8.68 -50.70 -33.51
C PHE A 353 -9.95 -50.51 -34.35
N SER A 354 -9.85 -50.61 -35.68
CA SER A 354 -11.01 -50.82 -36.55
C SER A 354 -10.85 -52.15 -37.25
N GLU A 355 -11.70 -53.11 -36.89
CA GLU A 355 -11.88 -54.35 -37.64
C GLU A 355 -13.19 -54.23 -38.42
N ALA A 356 -13.05 -53.97 -39.72
CA ALA A 356 -14.14 -54.10 -40.68
C ALA A 356 -13.84 -55.30 -41.58
N ALA A 357 -14.27 -56.49 -41.17
CA ALA A 357 -14.31 -57.64 -42.06
C ALA A 357 -15.52 -57.51 -43.00
N SER A 358 -15.35 -56.84 -44.14
CA SER A 358 -16.30 -56.95 -45.25
C SER A 358 -15.78 -57.99 -46.24
N LYS A 359 -16.46 -59.13 -46.34
CA LYS A 359 -16.24 -60.13 -47.38
C LYS A 359 -17.24 -59.88 -48.50
N THR A 360 -16.87 -59.06 -49.48
CA THR A 360 -17.67 -58.84 -50.70
C THR A 360 -17.18 -59.78 -51.80
N THR A 361 -17.92 -60.85 -52.10
CA THR A 361 -17.74 -61.61 -53.34
C THR A 361 -18.57 -60.96 -54.45
N SER A 362 -17.90 -60.24 -55.35
CA SER A 362 -18.50 -59.70 -56.58
C SER A 362 -18.05 -60.55 -57.76
N THR A 363 -18.99 -61.21 -58.45
CA THR A 363 -18.76 -61.86 -59.74
C THR A 363 -19.32 -60.96 -60.84
N THR A 364 -18.44 -60.39 -61.67
CA THR A 364 -18.81 -59.49 -62.76
C THR A 364 -18.47 -60.14 -64.10
N HIS A 365 -19.49 -60.45 -64.92
CA HIS A 365 -19.30 -60.84 -66.32
C HIS A 365 -19.54 -59.60 -67.21
N THR A 366 -18.46 -59.11 -67.82
CA THR A 366 -18.52 -58.01 -68.79
C THR A 366 -18.03 -58.49 -70.16
N THR A 367 -18.95 -58.52 -71.13
CA THR A 367 -18.63 -58.60 -72.57
C THR A 367 -18.99 -57.27 -73.20
N SER A 368 -17.98 -56.48 -73.56
CA SER A 368 -18.14 -55.22 -74.29
C SER A 368 -17.40 -55.30 -75.62
N THR A 369 -18.15 -55.21 -76.72
CA THR A 369 -17.64 -54.91 -78.06
C THR A 369 -18.25 -53.58 -78.48
N THR A 370 -17.42 -52.57 -78.74
CA THR A 370 -17.86 -51.23 -79.12
C THR A 370 -17.35 -50.93 -80.52
N ASP A 371 -18.26 -50.75 -81.47
CA ASP A 371 -18.00 -50.26 -82.81
C ASP A 371 -19.05 -49.18 -83.10
N THR A 372 -18.63 -47.94 -83.33
CA THR A 372 -19.53 -46.79 -83.47
C THR A 372 -19.26 -46.01 -84.74
N HIS A 373 -20.23 -46.02 -85.66
CA HIS A 373 -20.48 -44.96 -86.62
C HIS A 373 -21.89 -44.41 -86.37
N SER A 374 -21.98 -43.12 -86.03
CA SER A 374 -23.21 -42.46 -85.58
C SER A 374 -23.97 -41.77 -86.70
N LEU A 375 -25.27 -42.06 -86.82
CA LEU A 375 -26.29 -41.04 -87.09
C LEU A 375 -27.67 -41.57 -86.70
N ASN A 376 -28.19 -41.15 -85.54
CA ASN A 376 -29.58 -41.39 -85.14
C ASN A 376 -30.09 -40.19 -84.34
N LYS A 377 -31.16 -39.58 -84.84
CA LYS A 377 -31.93 -38.53 -84.17
C LYS A 377 -33.13 -39.21 -83.53
N THR A 378 -33.13 -39.34 -82.20
CA THR A 378 -34.23 -39.99 -81.45
C THR A 378 -34.71 -39.02 -80.38
N LEU A 379 -35.92 -38.48 -80.56
CA LEU A 379 -36.66 -37.81 -79.48
C LEU A 379 -37.29 -38.90 -78.61
N GLY A 380 -36.80 -39.07 -77.39
CA GLY A 380 -37.41 -39.90 -76.35
C GLY A 380 -37.36 -39.17 -75.02
N SER A 381 -38.52 -38.84 -74.45
CA SER A 381 -38.61 -38.24 -73.13
C SER A 381 -38.53 -39.32 -72.05
N ASN A 382 -37.41 -39.39 -71.33
CA ASN A 382 -37.32 -40.13 -70.07
C ASN A 382 -37.57 -39.14 -68.93
N ARG A 383 -38.56 -39.40 -68.07
CA ARG A 383 -38.93 -38.49 -66.97
C ARG A 383 -38.55 -39.13 -65.65
N GLN A 384 -37.28 -39.01 -65.29
CA GLN A 384 -36.80 -39.35 -63.95
C GLN A 384 -37.05 -38.16 -63.02
N ILE A 385 -37.89 -38.36 -62.01
CA ILE A 385 -38.07 -37.37 -60.94
C ILE A 385 -37.21 -37.85 -59.77
N SER A 386 -36.13 -37.11 -59.50
CA SER A 386 -35.32 -37.26 -58.30
C SER A 386 -35.77 -36.21 -57.28
N ILE A 387 -36.39 -36.65 -56.19
CA ILE A 387 -36.73 -35.79 -55.06
C ILE A 387 -35.64 -36.00 -54.00
N GLU A 388 -34.84 -34.96 -53.74
CA GLU A 388 -33.92 -34.93 -52.60
C GLU A 388 -34.66 -34.29 -51.42
N THR A 389 -34.81 -35.03 -50.33
CA THR A 389 -35.35 -34.53 -49.06
C THR A 389 -34.23 -34.51 -48.03
N VAL A 390 -34.12 -33.41 -47.29
CA VAL A 390 -33.18 -33.26 -46.17
C VAL A 390 -33.99 -33.29 -44.88
N ASP A 391 -33.63 -34.18 -43.95
CA ASP A 391 -34.24 -34.21 -42.63
C ASP A 391 -33.64 -33.12 -41.74
N LYS A 392 -34.41 -32.05 -41.53
CA LYS A 392 -34.00 -30.92 -40.68
C LYS A 392 -33.80 -31.29 -39.22
N THR A 393 -34.44 -32.35 -38.73
CA THR A 393 -34.23 -32.80 -37.34
C THR A 393 -32.85 -33.42 -37.17
N ILE A 394 -32.39 -34.20 -38.16
CA ILE A 394 -31.06 -34.80 -38.17
C ILE A 394 -29.98 -33.74 -38.44
N GLU A 395 -30.26 -32.78 -39.32
CA GLU A 395 -29.38 -31.63 -39.55
C GLU A 395 -29.11 -30.84 -38.26
N GLN A 396 -30.16 -30.56 -37.47
CA GLN A 396 -30.04 -29.89 -36.18
C GLN A 396 -29.29 -30.74 -35.15
N LEU A 397 -29.51 -32.07 -35.13
CA LEU A 397 -28.76 -32.97 -34.24
C LEU A 397 -27.27 -33.01 -34.57
N LEU A 398 -26.91 -33.07 -35.86
CA LEU A 398 -25.52 -33.00 -36.31
C LEU A 398 -24.87 -31.66 -35.93
N SER A 399 -25.57 -30.54 -36.15
CA SER A 399 -25.08 -29.22 -35.72
C SER A 399 -24.85 -29.12 -34.21
N LYS A 400 -25.69 -29.77 -33.39
CA LYS A 400 -25.47 -29.85 -31.94
C LYS A 400 -24.27 -30.72 -31.58
N ILE A 401 -24.03 -31.82 -32.30
CA ILE A 401 -22.85 -32.66 -32.11
C ILE A 401 -21.58 -31.87 -32.44
N ASP A 402 -21.55 -31.13 -33.54
CA ASP A 402 -20.42 -30.26 -33.90
C ASP A 402 -20.12 -29.24 -32.80
N HIS A 403 -21.17 -28.62 -32.23
CA HIS A 403 -21.03 -27.72 -31.09
C HIS A 403 -20.43 -28.41 -29.86
N HIS A 404 -20.88 -29.64 -29.52
CA HIS A 404 -20.29 -30.42 -28.43
C HIS A 404 -18.81 -30.75 -28.68
N LEU A 405 -18.43 -31.04 -29.93
CA LEU A 405 -17.04 -31.29 -30.30
C LEU A 405 -16.14 -30.06 -30.10
N GLU A 406 -16.61 -28.87 -30.52
CA GLU A 406 -15.92 -27.59 -30.27
C GLU A 406 -15.69 -27.35 -28.76
N ARG A 407 -16.70 -27.64 -27.94
CA ARG A 407 -16.59 -27.52 -26.47
C ARG A 407 -15.57 -28.51 -25.90
N ILE A 408 -15.48 -29.73 -26.43
CA ILE A 408 -14.45 -30.69 -26.02
C ILE A 408 -13.05 -30.19 -26.41
N ASP A 409 -12.87 -29.53 -27.56
CA ASP A 409 -11.60 -28.87 -27.91
C ASP A 409 -11.23 -27.76 -26.93
N GLU A 410 -12.21 -26.94 -26.51
CA GLU A 410 -11.99 -25.92 -25.48
C GLU A 410 -11.62 -26.54 -24.13
N ALA A 411 -12.33 -27.58 -23.70
CA ALA A 411 -12.04 -28.33 -22.48
C ALA A 411 -10.66 -29.00 -22.52
N LYS A 412 -10.20 -29.50 -23.68
CA LYS A 412 -8.83 -30.00 -23.83
C LYS A 412 -7.78 -28.89 -23.67
N THR A 413 -8.10 -27.68 -24.12
CA THR A 413 -7.17 -26.54 -24.09
C THR A 413 -7.04 -25.94 -22.69
N TYR A 414 -8.15 -25.77 -21.97
CA TYR A 414 -8.19 -25.07 -20.67
C TYR A 414 -8.47 -26.00 -19.48
N GLY A 415 -8.45 -27.32 -19.68
CA GLY A 415 -8.87 -28.31 -18.69
C GLY A 415 -10.39 -28.53 -18.71
N GLY A 416 -10.79 -29.81 -18.71
CA GLY A 416 -12.19 -30.23 -18.72
C GLY A 416 -12.66 -30.60 -17.33
N TRP A 417 -13.87 -30.16 -16.98
CA TRP A 417 -14.46 -30.36 -15.67
C TRP A 417 -15.91 -30.80 -15.78
N ASN A 418 -16.33 -31.73 -14.94
CA ASN A 418 -17.74 -31.95 -14.70
C ASN A 418 -18.13 -31.06 -13.51
N SER A 419 -19.07 -30.13 -13.71
CA SER A 419 -19.43 -29.14 -12.69
C SER A 419 -20.93 -29.01 -12.47
N ALA A 420 -21.33 -28.82 -11.21
CA ALA A 420 -22.71 -28.53 -10.79
C ALA A 420 -22.72 -27.76 -9.46
N ALA A 421 -23.75 -26.94 -9.26
CA ALA A 421 -23.97 -26.24 -8.00
C ALA A 421 -25.19 -26.80 -7.27
N TYR A 422 -25.07 -27.03 -5.96
CA TYR A 422 -26.10 -27.63 -5.12
C TYR A 422 -26.50 -26.66 -4.01
N PHE A 423 -27.77 -26.31 -3.92
CA PHE A 423 -28.32 -25.40 -2.91
C PHE A 423 -29.22 -26.18 -1.96
N ILE A 424 -28.87 -26.15 -0.68
CA ILE A 424 -29.56 -26.83 0.41
C ILE A 424 -30.26 -25.75 1.23
N GLY A 425 -31.59 -25.76 1.20
CA GLY A 425 -32.43 -24.81 1.92
C GLY A 425 -33.34 -25.51 2.91
N ASP A 426 -33.88 -24.73 3.85
CA ASP A 426 -34.87 -25.16 4.86
C ASP A 426 -36.22 -25.61 4.29
N SER A 427 -36.50 -25.23 3.04
CA SER A 427 -37.73 -25.48 2.29
C SER A 427 -37.46 -25.56 0.79
N THR A 428 -38.36 -26.18 0.05
CA THR A 428 -38.31 -26.26 -1.43
C THR A 428 -38.26 -24.90 -2.09
N ALA A 429 -39.12 -23.98 -1.66
CA ALA A 429 -39.11 -22.61 -2.18
C ALA A 429 -37.77 -21.91 -1.93
N SER A 430 -37.15 -22.13 -0.76
CA SER A 430 -35.85 -21.55 -0.42
C SER A 430 -34.73 -22.11 -1.31
N SER A 431 -34.60 -23.45 -1.42
CA SER A 431 -33.59 -24.09 -2.27
C SER A 431 -33.72 -23.74 -3.75
N GLU A 432 -34.95 -23.71 -4.28
CA GLU A 432 -35.21 -23.38 -5.69
C GLU A 432 -34.97 -21.89 -5.98
N SER A 433 -35.33 -21.02 -5.04
CA SER A 433 -35.07 -19.58 -5.16
C SER A 433 -33.57 -19.29 -5.16
N LEU A 434 -32.79 -19.91 -4.26
CA LEU A 434 -31.33 -19.76 -4.24
C LEU A 434 -30.70 -20.26 -5.54
N ALA A 435 -31.11 -21.45 -5.98
CA ALA A 435 -30.65 -22.04 -7.24
C ALA A 435 -30.98 -21.14 -8.46
N SER A 436 -32.17 -20.53 -8.47
CA SER A 436 -32.59 -19.61 -9.54
C SER A 436 -31.78 -18.31 -9.56
N ILE A 437 -31.46 -17.75 -8.38
CA ILE A 437 -30.60 -16.57 -8.25
C ILE A 437 -29.20 -16.87 -8.79
N PHE A 438 -28.62 -18.00 -8.38
CA PHE A 438 -27.29 -18.42 -8.86
C PHE A 438 -27.28 -18.69 -10.36
N LEU A 439 -28.30 -19.37 -10.89
CA LEU A 439 -28.44 -19.59 -12.33
C LEU A 439 -28.50 -18.27 -13.11
N GLY A 440 -29.23 -17.28 -12.60
CA GLY A 440 -29.30 -15.94 -13.20
C GLY A 440 -27.94 -15.24 -13.27
N LEU A 441 -27.04 -15.48 -12.30
CA LEU A 441 -25.69 -14.93 -12.28
C LEU A 441 -24.75 -15.63 -13.26
N VAL A 442 -24.90 -16.95 -13.43
CA VAL A 442 -23.98 -17.76 -14.24
C VAL A 442 -24.34 -17.76 -15.74
N ARG A 443 -25.58 -17.40 -16.10
CA ARG A 443 -26.03 -17.34 -17.50
C ARG A 443 -25.51 -16.10 -18.25
N GLY A 444 -25.09 -16.32 -19.49
CA GLY A 444 -24.62 -15.27 -20.39
C GLY A 444 -25.13 -15.40 -21.82
N SER A 445 -24.66 -14.53 -22.72
CA SER A 445 -25.14 -14.44 -24.11
C SER A 445 -24.89 -15.72 -24.92
N LYS A 446 -23.85 -16.49 -24.58
CA LYS A 446 -23.50 -17.77 -25.21
C LYS A 446 -24.19 -19.00 -24.60
N SER A 447 -24.88 -18.85 -23.47
CA SER A 447 -25.62 -19.94 -22.81
C SER A 447 -26.90 -20.37 -23.55
N SER A 448 -27.18 -19.84 -24.75
CA SER A 448 -28.38 -20.16 -25.54
C SER A 448 -28.33 -21.50 -26.26
N HIS A 449 -27.17 -22.15 -26.32
CA HIS A 449 -26.95 -23.36 -27.12
C HIS A 449 -27.08 -24.68 -26.31
N GLU A 450 -27.14 -24.61 -24.97
CA GLU A 450 -27.40 -25.77 -24.09
C GLU A 450 -28.60 -25.57 -23.18
N ASP A 451 -29.33 -26.66 -22.92
CA ASP A 451 -30.44 -26.71 -21.98
C ASP A 451 -29.91 -26.65 -20.53
N PHE A 452 -30.49 -25.78 -19.72
CA PHE A 452 -30.25 -25.71 -18.28
C PHE A 452 -31.35 -26.48 -17.54
N ALA A 453 -31.03 -26.97 -16.35
CA ALA A 453 -32.02 -27.63 -15.50
C ALA A 453 -31.81 -27.30 -14.02
N LEU A 454 -32.95 -27.12 -13.34
CA LEU A 454 -33.03 -27.10 -11.89
C LEU A 454 -33.65 -28.42 -11.45
N THR A 455 -32.90 -29.23 -10.72
CA THR A 455 -33.37 -30.53 -10.24
C THR A 455 -33.47 -30.50 -8.72
N THR A 456 -34.68 -30.64 -8.18
CA THR A 456 -34.92 -30.62 -6.72
C THR A 456 -35.15 -32.02 -6.20
N TRP A 457 -34.39 -32.46 -5.19
CA TRP A 457 -34.62 -33.75 -4.51
C TRP A 457 -35.19 -33.57 -3.11
N LYS A 458 -36.15 -34.45 -2.76
CA LYS A 458 -36.86 -34.50 -1.48
C LYS A 458 -36.73 -35.89 -0.85
N SER A 459 -37.03 -35.99 0.45
CA SER A 459 -37.18 -37.25 1.18
C SER A 459 -36.00 -38.23 1.02
N ALA A 460 -36.22 -39.44 0.48
CA ALA A 460 -35.19 -40.49 0.40
C ALA A 460 -34.10 -40.20 -0.64
N ASN A 461 -34.44 -39.55 -1.76
CA ASN A 461 -33.43 -39.15 -2.77
C ASN A 461 -32.52 -38.05 -2.21
N LYS A 462 -33.06 -37.16 -1.36
CA LYS A 462 -32.27 -36.13 -0.65
C LYS A 462 -31.17 -36.74 0.21
N SER A 463 -31.48 -37.75 1.03
CA SER A 463 -30.48 -38.35 1.92
C SER A 463 -29.35 -39.02 1.13
N ALA A 464 -29.68 -39.71 0.04
CA ALA A 464 -28.69 -40.30 -0.86
C ALA A 464 -27.82 -39.24 -1.54
N VAL A 465 -28.39 -38.13 -2.01
CA VAL A 465 -27.63 -37.02 -2.60
C VAL A 465 -26.68 -36.38 -1.56
N LEU A 466 -27.13 -36.20 -0.32
CA LEU A 466 -26.27 -35.67 0.76
C LEU A 466 -25.08 -36.59 1.06
N ASP A 467 -25.21 -37.91 0.91
CA ASP A 467 -24.08 -38.84 1.05
C ASP A 467 -22.98 -38.57 0.01
N TRP A 468 -23.37 -38.38 -1.25
CA TRP A 468 -22.45 -38.01 -2.32
C TRP A 468 -21.80 -36.64 -2.10
N LEU A 469 -22.60 -35.64 -1.71
CA LEU A 469 -22.09 -34.28 -1.46
C LEU A 469 -21.17 -34.20 -0.23
N SER A 470 -21.44 -35.00 0.81
CA SER A 470 -20.56 -35.11 1.98
C SER A 470 -19.18 -35.70 1.63
N ALA A 471 -19.09 -36.43 0.52
CA ALA A 471 -17.85 -36.93 -0.04
C ALA A 471 -17.27 -36.03 -1.15
N PHE A 472 -17.85 -34.84 -1.39
CA PHE A 472 -17.52 -33.93 -2.50
C PHE A 472 -17.45 -34.64 -3.85
N SER A 473 -18.48 -35.44 -4.15
CA SER A 473 -18.66 -36.10 -5.44
C SER A 473 -20.06 -35.90 -6.00
N HIS A 474 -20.18 -35.90 -7.33
CA HIS A 474 -21.48 -35.76 -7.96
C HIS A 474 -22.34 -37.03 -7.80
N PRO A 475 -23.65 -36.89 -7.51
CA PRO A 475 -24.54 -38.03 -7.36
C PRO A 475 -24.72 -38.78 -8.68
N GLN A 476 -24.75 -40.11 -8.59
CA GLN A 476 -24.94 -41.00 -9.73
C GLN A 476 -26.39 -41.48 -9.76
N LEU A 477 -27.11 -41.19 -10.84
CA LEU A 477 -28.52 -41.55 -11.02
C LEU A 477 -28.65 -42.67 -12.07
N LYS A 478 -29.57 -43.61 -11.85
CA LYS A 478 -29.85 -44.68 -12.83
C LYS A 478 -30.77 -44.14 -13.92
N PRO A 479 -30.35 -44.16 -15.21
CA PRO A 479 -31.17 -43.66 -16.31
C PRO A 479 -32.46 -44.47 -16.48
N GLY A 480 -33.59 -43.78 -16.67
CA GLY A 480 -34.90 -44.39 -16.90
C GLY A 480 -35.30 -44.57 -18.38
N PHE A 481 -34.63 -43.88 -19.31
CA PHE A 481 -35.13 -43.70 -20.68
C PHE A 481 -34.78 -44.82 -21.68
N SER A 482 -33.84 -45.73 -21.38
CA SER A 482 -33.63 -46.91 -22.22
C SER A 482 -32.91 -48.05 -21.49
N LYS A 483 -33.53 -49.25 -21.46
CA LYS A 483 -32.89 -50.49 -20.96
C LYS A 483 -31.81 -51.05 -21.90
N LYS A 484 -31.71 -50.54 -23.14
CA LYS A 484 -30.86 -51.12 -24.20
C LYS A 484 -29.60 -50.30 -24.51
N ILE A 485 -29.49 -49.05 -24.04
CA ILE A 485 -28.23 -48.28 -24.14
C ILE A 485 -27.41 -48.56 -22.88
N PRO A 486 -26.12 -48.98 -23.01
CA PRO A 486 -25.28 -49.36 -21.87
C PRO A 486 -24.74 -48.13 -21.10
N ILE A 487 -25.62 -47.24 -20.62
CA ILE A 487 -25.23 -46.11 -19.76
C ILE A 487 -25.25 -46.59 -18.31
N SER A 488 -24.08 -46.54 -17.67
CA SER A 488 -23.92 -47.04 -16.29
C SER A 488 -24.59 -46.14 -15.25
N TYR A 489 -24.52 -44.82 -15.43
CA TYR A 489 -25.18 -43.82 -14.59
C TYR A 489 -25.19 -42.46 -15.30
N LEU A 490 -26.05 -41.55 -14.83
CA LEU A 490 -26.06 -40.13 -15.19
C LEU A 490 -25.69 -39.28 -13.99
N THR A 491 -25.23 -38.05 -14.24
CA THR A 491 -24.94 -37.06 -13.20
C THR A 491 -25.61 -35.73 -13.58
N PRO A 492 -26.01 -34.90 -12.60
CA PRO A 492 -26.44 -33.53 -12.86
C PRO A 492 -25.26 -32.60 -13.24
N ALA A 493 -24.02 -33.09 -13.27
CA ALA A 493 -22.86 -32.29 -13.66
C ALA A 493 -22.74 -32.18 -15.18
N THR A 494 -22.44 -30.97 -15.68
CA THR A 494 -22.15 -30.74 -17.10
C THR A 494 -20.66 -30.65 -17.34
N LEU A 495 -20.21 -31.06 -18.53
CA LEU A 495 -18.86 -30.78 -18.99
C LEU A 495 -18.71 -29.27 -19.22
N VAL A 496 -17.71 -28.65 -18.57
CA VAL A 496 -17.35 -27.24 -18.68
C VAL A 496 -15.84 -27.08 -18.86
N SER A 497 -15.42 -26.03 -19.55
CA SER A 497 -13.99 -25.66 -19.69
C SER A 497 -13.47 -24.97 -18.43
N GLY A 498 -12.15 -24.90 -18.22
CA GLY A 498 -11.55 -24.17 -17.10
C GLY A 498 -11.92 -22.67 -17.06
N LYS A 499 -12.24 -22.06 -18.22
CA LYS A 499 -12.75 -20.69 -18.29
C LYS A 499 -14.17 -20.59 -17.77
N GLU A 500 -15.04 -21.51 -18.18
CA GLU A 500 -16.43 -21.59 -17.72
C GLU A 500 -16.49 -21.91 -16.23
N MET A 501 -15.64 -22.83 -15.76
CA MET A 501 -15.49 -23.16 -14.34
C MET A 501 -15.10 -21.93 -13.50
N ALA A 502 -14.20 -21.07 -14.00
CA ALA A 502 -13.79 -19.85 -13.31
C ALA A 502 -14.94 -18.84 -13.09
N ILE A 503 -15.98 -18.89 -13.93
CA ILE A 503 -17.21 -18.10 -13.75
C ILE A 503 -18.09 -18.74 -12.66
N GLN A 504 -18.25 -20.07 -12.71
CA GLN A 504 -19.11 -20.80 -11.77
C GLN A 504 -18.55 -20.85 -10.35
N LEU A 505 -17.25 -21.09 -10.19
CA LEU A 505 -16.51 -20.99 -8.94
C LEU A 505 -15.79 -19.63 -8.85
N SER A 506 -16.52 -18.54 -9.15
CA SER A 506 -15.96 -17.19 -9.05
C SER A 506 -15.77 -16.78 -7.58
N LEU A 507 -14.71 -16.01 -7.34
CA LEU A 507 -14.43 -15.42 -6.02
C LEU A 507 -15.11 -14.05 -5.90
N PRO A 508 -15.46 -13.60 -4.68
CA PRO A 508 -16.01 -12.27 -4.45
C PRO A 508 -15.08 -11.16 -4.98
N ARG A 509 -15.67 -10.14 -5.60
CA ARG A 509 -14.96 -8.94 -6.08
C ARG A 509 -15.22 -7.70 -5.23
N ARG A 510 -16.16 -7.79 -4.30
CA ARG A 510 -16.40 -6.80 -3.25
C ARG A 510 -16.43 -7.49 -1.91
N SER A 511 -16.08 -6.75 -0.86
CA SER A 511 -16.16 -7.26 0.50
C SER A 511 -17.58 -7.72 0.82
N THR A 512 -17.69 -8.88 1.43
CA THR A 512 -18.94 -9.47 1.93
C THR A 512 -18.91 -9.45 3.47
N SER A 513 -19.88 -10.07 4.14
CA SER A 513 -19.91 -10.11 5.61
C SER A 513 -18.68 -10.77 6.24
N THR A 514 -18.09 -11.77 5.58
CA THR A 514 -16.95 -12.54 6.14
C THR A 514 -15.66 -12.45 5.31
N VAL A 515 -15.74 -12.06 4.04
CA VAL A 515 -14.59 -11.96 3.13
C VAL A 515 -14.25 -10.51 2.83
N ALA A 516 -13.03 -10.09 3.16
CA ALA A 516 -12.49 -8.78 2.79
C ALA A 516 -11.87 -8.82 1.39
N VAL A 517 -12.38 -8.01 0.46
CA VAL A 517 -11.77 -7.83 -0.87
C VAL A 517 -11.03 -6.50 -0.90
N LEU A 518 -9.72 -6.55 -1.16
CA LEU A 518 -8.85 -5.39 -1.17
C LEU A 518 -8.31 -5.14 -2.57
N GLU A 519 -8.70 -4.02 -3.15
CA GLU A 519 -8.08 -3.47 -4.36
C GLU A 519 -6.85 -2.66 -3.94
N THR A 520 -5.65 -3.09 -4.35
CA THR A 520 -4.37 -2.49 -3.94
C THR A 520 -3.40 -2.44 -5.11
N GLN A 521 -2.54 -1.42 -5.14
CA GLN A 521 -1.56 -1.23 -6.20
C GLN A 521 -0.20 -1.83 -5.85
N ALA A 522 0.52 -2.30 -6.86
CA ALA A 522 1.88 -2.78 -6.70
C ALA A 522 2.86 -1.62 -6.45
N PHE A 523 3.79 -1.85 -5.52
CA PHE A 523 4.99 -1.05 -5.24
C PHE A 523 6.23 -1.93 -5.41
N GLY A 524 7.43 -1.32 -5.40
CA GLY A 524 8.66 -2.05 -5.63
C GLY A 524 8.88 -3.20 -4.66
N ARG A 525 9.31 -4.34 -5.21
CA ARG A 525 9.51 -5.61 -4.47
C ARG A 525 10.89 -5.69 -3.80
N LYS A 526 11.80 -4.82 -4.19
CA LYS A 526 13.17 -4.72 -3.69
C LYS A 526 13.65 -3.28 -3.87
N VAL A 527 14.45 -2.80 -2.93
CA VAL A 527 15.22 -1.57 -3.11
C VAL A 527 16.27 -1.80 -4.20
N GLN A 528 16.10 -1.12 -5.34
CA GLN A 528 17.03 -1.11 -6.47
C GLN A 528 17.48 0.33 -6.71
N ARG A 529 18.76 0.52 -7.01
CA ARG A 529 19.33 1.84 -7.26
C ARG A 529 19.61 2.06 -8.74
N LEU A 530 19.45 3.29 -9.20
CA LEU A 530 19.62 3.70 -10.60
C LEU A 530 21.09 3.66 -11.07
N ASP A 531 22.04 3.84 -10.15
CA ASP A 531 23.48 3.87 -10.41
C ASP A 531 24.09 2.47 -10.61
N GLY A 532 23.31 1.39 -10.47
CA GLY A 532 23.75 0.02 -10.64
C GLY A 532 24.73 -0.47 -9.56
N HIS A 533 25.15 0.40 -8.64
CA HIS A 533 25.93 0.02 -7.48
C HIS A 533 24.98 -0.60 -6.45
N SER A 534 24.92 -1.93 -6.42
CA SER A 534 24.51 -2.62 -5.19
C SER A 534 25.44 -2.11 -4.10
N SER A 535 24.90 -1.44 -3.08
CA SER A 535 25.64 -1.10 -1.87
C SER A 535 26.47 -2.31 -1.46
N GLU A 536 27.79 -2.23 -1.57
CA GLU A 536 28.66 -3.33 -1.13
C GLU A 536 28.29 -3.64 0.33
N PRO A 537 27.92 -4.89 0.66
CA PRO A 537 27.57 -5.24 2.03
C PRO A 537 28.75 -4.89 2.94
N GLY A 538 28.56 -3.92 3.85
CA GLY A 538 29.55 -3.55 4.86
C GLY A 538 30.37 -2.27 4.62
N LYS A 539 30.18 -1.52 3.52
CA LYS A 539 30.75 -0.17 3.38
C LYS A 539 29.78 0.90 3.89
N GLY A 540 29.89 1.22 5.18
CA GLY A 540 29.15 2.31 5.82
C GLY A 540 28.17 1.82 6.90
N LYS A 541 27.88 2.69 7.87
CA LYS A 541 26.90 2.39 8.93
C LYS A 541 25.49 2.49 8.35
N THR A 542 24.66 1.48 8.57
CA THR A 542 23.29 1.39 8.05
C THR A 542 22.28 1.28 9.19
N LEU A 543 21.09 1.81 8.98
CA LEU A 543 19.92 1.61 9.85
C LEU A 543 18.91 0.68 9.16
N THR A 544 18.34 -0.26 9.91
CA THR A 544 17.27 -1.14 9.41
C THR A 544 15.91 -0.57 9.82
N LEU A 545 15.14 -0.06 8.86
CA LEU A 545 13.82 0.53 9.13
C LEU A 545 12.74 -0.54 9.37
N GLY A 546 12.83 -1.66 8.66
CA GLY A 546 11.82 -2.71 8.70
C GLY A 546 11.95 -3.67 7.52
N ASN A 547 10.83 -4.29 7.17
CA ASN A 547 10.72 -5.30 6.12
C ASN A 547 9.93 -4.76 4.93
N ILE A 548 10.30 -5.17 3.72
CA ILE A 548 9.50 -4.88 2.52
C ILE A 548 8.13 -5.50 2.69
N ARG A 549 7.09 -4.73 2.39
CA ARG A 549 5.71 -5.20 2.30
C ARG A 549 5.28 -5.13 0.85
N HIS A 550 4.65 -6.17 0.33
CA HIS A 550 4.14 -6.17 -1.05
C HIS A 550 2.77 -6.85 -1.07
N LEU A 551 1.78 -6.19 -1.67
CA LEU A 551 0.40 -6.68 -1.78
C LEU A 551 -0.15 -7.25 -0.46
N TRP A 552 0.06 -6.56 0.67
CA TRP A 552 -0.35 -6.98 2.03
C TRP A 552 0.43 -8.14 2.67
N GLU A 553 1.46 -8.68 2.03
CA GLU A 553 2.38 -9.66 2.62
C GLU A 553 3.68 -8.98 3.06
N ASN A 554 4.19 -9.34 4.23
CA ASN A 554 5.51 -8.90 4.68
C ASN A 554 6.56 -9.86 4.13
N LEU A 555 7.46 -9.35 3.31
CA LEU A 555 8.53 -10.13 2.72
C LEU A 555 9.78 -10.10 3.64
N PRO A 556 10.64 -11.12 3.59
CA PRO A 556 11.81 -11.20 4.46
C PRO A 556 12.90 -10.16 4.16
N GLN A 557 12.87 -9.52 2.99
CA GLN A 557 13.85 -8.50 2.60
C GLN A 557 13.73 -7.28 3.53
N LYS A 558 14.89 -6.82 4.02
CA LYS A 558 14.98 -5.64 4.88
C LYS A 558 15.09 -4.36 4.05
N ILE A 559 14.58 -3.27 4.59
CA ILE A 559 14.83 -1.92 4.09
C ILE A 559 15.91 -1.31 4.97
N GLU A 560 17.08 -1.09 4.38
CA GLU A 560 18.25 -0.53 5.02
C GLU A 560 18.55 0.85 4.42
N LEU A 561 18.72 1.85 5.29
CA LEU A 561 19.10 3.21 4.89
C LEU A 561 20.52 3.48 5.36
N SER A 562 21.33 4.14 4.53
CA SER A 562 22.66 4.59 4.94
C SER A 562 22.54 5.72 5.95
N LEU A 563 23.30 5.67 7.05
CA LEU A 563 23.35 6.77 8.00
C LEU A 563 23.89 8.05 7.35
N ASP A 564 24.92 7.96 6.51
CA ASP A 564 25.50 9.14 5.86
C ASP A 564 24.50 9.84 4.92
N GLN A 565 23.56 9.10 4.34
CA GLN A 565 22.51 9.70 3.51
C GLN A 565 21.45 10.45 4.34
N LEU A 566 21.39 10.28 5.66
CA LEU A 566 20.54 11.08 6.56
C LEU A 566 21.02 12.53 6.67
N ALA A 567 22.29 12.81 6.37
CA ALA A 567 22.79 14.17 6.26
C ALA A 567 22.10 14.94 5.12
N SER A 568 21.54 14.23 4.13
CA SER A 568 20.68 14.81 3.08
C SER A 568 19.20 14.90 3.48
N HIS A 569 18.92 14.87 4.78
CA HIS A 569 17.64 15.06 5.43
C HIS A 569 16.54 14.02 5.09
N VAL A 570 15.61 13.88 6.02
CA VAL A 570 14.49 12.94 5.96
C VAL A 570 13.19 13.71 6.20
N PHE A 571 12.18 13.43 5.38
CA PHE A 571 10.82 13.89 5.63
C PHE A 571 9.94 12.71 6.08
N VAL A 572 9.33 12.83 7.24
CA VAL A 572 8.43 11.80 7.80
C VAL A 572 7.03 12.38 7.93
N SER A 573 6.06 11.78 7.26
CA SER A 573 4.68 12.23 7.34
C SER A 573 3.69 11.13 7.67
N GLY A 574 2.65 11.48 8.41
CA GLY A 574 1.56 10.59 8.76
C GLY A 574 0.56 11.23 9.71
N SER A 575 -0.71 10.90 9.51
CA SER A 575 -1.79 11.27 10.43
C SER A 575 -1.56 10.76 11.85
N THR A 576 -2.24 11.37 12.82
CA THR A 576 -2.20 10.91 14.22
C THR A 576 -2.54 9.41 14.31
N GLY A 577 -1.68 8.67 15.01
CA GLY A 577 -1.83 7.22 15.20
C GLY A 577 -1.32 6.35 14.05
N ALA A 578 -0.81 6.91 12.95
CA ALA A 578 -0.25 6.15 11.82
C ALA A 578 1.05 5.41 12.17
N GLY A 579 1.76 5.84 13.22
CA GLY A 579 3.02 5.23 13.70
C GLY A 579 4.25 6.13 13.56
N LYS A 580 4.07 7.43 13.30
CA LYS A 580 5.14 8.42 13.09
C LYS A 580 6.18 8.42 14.22
N SER A 581 5.73 8.56 15.47
CA SER A 581 6.61 8.56 16.65
C SER A 581 7.38 7.26 16.81
N ASN A 582 6.74 6.09 16.61
CA ASN A 582 7.43 4.78 16.64
C ASN A 582 8.55 4.71 15.60
N THR A 583 8.30 5.20 14.38
CA THR A 583 9.31 5.26 13.33
C THR A 583 10.51 6.12 13.76
N LEU A 584 10.24 7.27 14.37
CA LEU A 584 11.29 8.18 14.87
C LEU A 584 12.04 7.59 16.06
N TYR A 585 11.37 6.89 16.99
CA TYR A 585 12.03 6.19 18.09
C TYR A 585 12.99 5.10 17.59
N GLU A 586 12.56 4.29 16.63
CA GLU A 586 13.41 3.25 16.05
C GLU A 586 14.62 3.84 15.31
N ILE A 587 14.42 4.92 14.54
CA ILE A 587 15.50 5.63 13.84
C ILE A 587 16.50 6.23 14.85
N LEU A 588 16.02 7.00 15.84
CA LEU A 588 16.87 7.64 16.84
C LEU A 588 17.63 6.64 17.71
N SER A 589 16.99 5.52 18.07
CA SER A 589 17.64 4.43 18.80
C SER A 589 18.84 3.86 18.04
N GLN A 590 18.70 3.62 16.73
CA GLN A 590 19.78 3.09 15.89
C GLN A 590 20.87 4.13 15.60
N ILE A 591 20.51 5.40 15.40
CA ILE A 591 21.46 6.52 15.23
C ILE A 591 22.31 6.67 16.51
N SER A 592 21.66 6.67 17.67
CA SER A 592 22.33 6.77 18.96
C SER A 592 23.22 5.54 19.23
N ALA A 593 22.76 4.33 18.92
CA ALA A 593 23.57 3.11 19.01
C ALA A 593 24.79 3.14 18.07
N ALA A 594 24.71 3.89 16.97
CA ALA A 594 25.83 4.12 16.05
C ALA A 594 26.80 5.22 16.52
N GLY A 595 26.57 5.82 17.70
CA GLY A 595 27.39 6.87 18.30
C GLY A 595 27.17 8.25 17.73
N VAL A 596 26.02 8.50 17.07
CA VAL A 596 25.66 9.81 16.53
C VAL A 596 24.68 10.50 17.51
N PRO A 597 25.03 11.67 18.08
CA PRO A 597 24.14 12.43 18.94
C PRO A 597 22.95 13.01 18.15
N PHE A 598 21.88 13.36 18.88
CA PHE A 598 20.68 13.91 18.28
C PHE A 598 20.05 15.04 19.12
N LEU A 599 19.38 15.97 18.46
CA LEU A 599 18.54 16.98 19.09
C LEU A 599 17.08 16.72 18.71
N VAL A 600 16.18 16.55 19.67
CA VAL A 600 14.74 16.55 19.40
C VAL A 600 14.13 17.88 19.84
N ILE A 601 13.49 18.59 18.93
CA ILE A 601 12.69 19.77 19.24
C ILE A 601 11.21 19.39 19.15
N GLU A 602 10.54 19.31 20.29
CA GLU A 602 9.19 18.77 20.40
C GLU A 602 8.17 19.84 20.86
N PRO A 603 7.35 20.40 19.96
CA PRO A 603 6.39 21.46 20.30
C PRO A 603 5.04 20.98 20.85
N ALA A 604 4.70 19.69 20.76
CA ALA A 604 3.33 19.24 20.94
C ALA A 604 3.11 18.30 22.14
N LYS A 605 3.63 17.06 22.10
CA LYS A 605 3.19 16.00 23.02
C LYS A 605 4.09 15.81 24.24
N GLY A 606 5.38 16.14 24.11
CA GLY A 606 6.40 15.86 25.12
C GLY A 606 6.67 14.37 25.30
N GLU A 607 6.52 13.55 24.24
CA GLU A 607 6.63 12.09 24.32
C GLU A 607 8.08 11.59 24.34
N TYR A 608 9.03 12.30 23.73
CA TYR A 608 10.40 11.79 23.54
C TYR A 608 11.18 11.69 24.86
N LYS A 609 10.92 12.58 25.83
CA LYS A 609 11.53 12.52 27.17
C LYS A 609 11.12 11.26 27.94
N HIS A 610 9.94 10.70 27.66
CA HIS A 610 9.47 9.47 28.28
C HIS A 610 10.16 8.21 27.72
N VAL A 611 10.73 8.33 26.52
CA VAL A 611 11.42 7.24 25.83
C VAL A 611 12.93 7.29 26.07
N PHE A 612 13.53 8.47 25.90
CA PHE A 612 14.99 8.64 25.91
C PHE A 612 15.51 9.44 27.11
N GLY A 613 14.67 10.20 27.80
CA GLY A 613 15.10 11.11 28.87
C GLY A 613 15.60 10.42 30.14
N HIS A 614 15.39 9.11 30.27
CA HIS A 614 15.93 8.30 31.38
C HIS A 614 17.38 7.84 31.16
N ARG A 615 17.94 8.12 29.98
CA ARG A 615 19.30 7.71 29.65
C ARG A 615 20.29 8.77 30.11
N ASP A 616 21.41 8.32 30.68
CA ASP A 616 22.46 9.21 31.20
C ASP A 616 23.15 10.05 30.11
N ASP A 617 23.07 9.61 28.85
CA ASP A 617 23.65 10.30 27.69
C ASP A 617 22.70 11.30 27.00
N VAL A 618 21.50 11.53 27.57
CA VAL A 618 20.47 12.41 26.98
C VAL A 618 20.08 13.53 27.95
N ASN A 619 20.30 14.77 27.55
CA ASN A 619 19.89 15.94 28.31
C ASN A 619 18.42 16.32 28.00
N VAL A 620 17.62 16.61 29.02
CA VAL A 620 16.20 17.00 28.84
C VAL A 620 15.97 18.43 29.32
N PHE A 621 15.72 19.33 28.37
CA PHE A 621 15.38 20.72 28.60
C PHE A 621 13.91 20.96 28.29
N GLY A 622 13.25 21.78 29.10
CA GLY A 622 11.87 22.16 28.87
C GLY A 622 11.58 23.54 29.44
N THR A 623 10.30 23.90 29.51
CA THR A 623 9.89 25.27 29.86
C THR A 623 9.38 25.44 31.28
N HIS A 624 9.37 24.37 32.08
CA HIS A 624 8.85 24.41 33.45
C HIS A 624 9.85 23.78 34.43
N PRO A 625 10.41 24.56 35.38
CA PRO A 625 11.54 24.12 36.22
C PRO A 625 11.19 22.97 37.18
N ALA A 626 9.91 22.75 37.49
CA ALA A 626 9.47 21.60 38.29
C ALA A 626 9.40 20.26 37.51
N HIS A 627 9.50 20.28 36.19
CA HIS A 627 9.26 19.10 35.34
C HIS A 627 10.45 18.69 34.46
N SER A 628 11.42 19.58 34.28
CA SER A 628 12.66 19.34 33.54
C SER A 628 13.67 20.41 33.90
N GLU A 629 14.93 20.25 33.48
CA GLU A 629 15.86 21.37 33.47
C GLU A 629 15.31 22.47 32.56
N LEU A 630 15.45 23.73 32.97
CA LEU A 630 14.90 24.85 32.21
C LEU A 630 15.78 25.12 30.99
N LEU A 631 15.17 25.16 29.81
CA LEU A 631 15.81 25.65 28.60
C LEU A 631 16.21 27.11 28.82
N ARG A 632 17.51 27.41 28.80
CA ARG A 632 18.04 28.77 28.91
C ARG A 632 18.84 29.08 27.66
N ILE A 633 18.38 30.04 26.86
CA ILE A 633 18.99 30.42 25.58
C ILE A 633 19.00 31.94 25.44
N ASN A 634 20.13 32.51 25.04
CA ASN A 634 20.19 33.90 24.60
C ASN A 634 20.10 33.94 23.06
N PRO A 635 19.06 34.55 22.46
CA PRO A 635 18.95 34.68 21.01
C PRO A 635 20.00 35.61 20.40
N PHE A 636 20.59 36.51 21.20
CA PHE A 636 21.58 37.50 20.78
C PHE A 636 23.02 37.01 20.95
N ARG A 637 23.23 35.75 21.35
CA ARG A 637 24.58 35.20 21.51
C ARG A 637 24.96 34.41 20.26
N PHE A 638 26.13 34.71 19.71
CA PHE A 638 26.69 34.06 18.52
C PHE A 638 28.16 33.66 18.74
N PRO A 639 28.68 32.65 18.01
CA PRO A 639 30.09 32.26 18.07
C PRO A 639 31.02 33.34 17.51
N LEU A 640 32.26 33.43 18.00
CA LEU A 640 33.27 34.42 17.56
C LEU A 640 33.56 34.38 16.04
N ALA A 641 33.33 33.25 15.37
CA ALA A 641 33.53 33.12 13.94
C ALA A 641 32.42 33.81 13.11
N ILE A 642 31.30 34.18 13.72
CA ILE A 642 30.15 34.82 13.09
C ILE A 642 30.21 36.32 13.34
N HIS A 643 29.95 37.11 12.31
CA HIS A 643 29.93 38.57 12.44
C HIS A 643 28.60 39.04 13.04
N VAL A 644 28.63 40.07 13.91
CA VAL A 644 27.41 40.59 14.57
C VAL A 644 26.30 40.96 13.57
N LEU A 645 26.66 41.63 12.45
CA LEU A 645 25.69 42.01 11.42
C LEU A 645 25.04 40.80 10.73
N GLU A 646 25.80 39.73 10.50
CA GLU A 646 25.32 38.48 9.89
C GLU A 646 24.31 37.78 10.81
N HIS A 647 24.65 37.72 12.10
CA HIS A 647 23.76 37.19 13.13
C HIS A 647 22.47 38.01 13.27
N VAL A 648 22.56 39.35 13.27
CA VAL A 648 21.38 40.22 13.36
C VAL A 648 20.44 40.04 12.17
N ASP A 649 20.96 39.88 10.96
CA ASP A 649 20.15 39.62 9.77
C ASP A 649 19.37 38.30 9.90
N ARG A 650 20.04 37.22 10.31
CA ARG A 650 19.38 35.92 10.58
C ARG A 650 18.33 36.02 11.68
N LEU A 651 18.62 36.73 12.76
CA LEU A 651 17.70 36.88 13.88
C LEU A 651 16.42 37.64 13.45
N VAL A 652 16.56 38.68 12.63
CA VAL A 652 15.42 39.41 12.04
C VAL A 652 14.60 38.51 11.12
N GLU A 653 15.23 37.62 10.35
CA GLU A 653 14.53 36.63 9.53
C GLU A 653 13.71 35.66 10.38
N ILE A 654 14.25 35.17 11.50
CA ILE A 654 13.48 34.34 12.45
C ILE A 654 12.25 35.09 12.97
N PHE A 655 12.38 36.38 13.31
CA PHE A 655 11.21 37.17 13.71
C PHE A 655 10.19 37.33 12.57
N ASN A 656 10.63 37.49 11.31
CA ASN A 656 9.73 37.54 10.15
C ASN A 656 8.96 36.24 9.91
N VAL A 657 9.58 35.09 10.21
CA VAL A 657 8.89 33.78 10.15
C VAL A 657 7.82 33.66 11.24
N CYS A 658 8.13 34.14 12.45
CA CYS A 658 7.28 33.92 13.62
C CYS A 658 6.18 34.96 13.79
N TRP A 659 6.42 36.20 13.34
CA TRP A 659 5.51 37.32 13.48
C TRP A 659 5.13 37.90 12.12
N PRO A 660 3.83 38.09 11.84
CA PRO A 660 3.41 38.81 10.65
C PRO A 660 3.81 40.28 10.78
N MET A 661 4.94 40.64 10.17
CA MET A 661 5.44 42.01 10.10
C MET A 661 5.08 42.64 8.75
N TYR A 662 4.76 43.93 8.76
CA TYR A 662 4.39 44.69 7.56
C TYR A 662 5.12 46.03 7.50
N ALA A 663 5.17 46.63 6.31
CA ALA A 663 5.81 47.92 6.05
C ALA A 663 7.26 47.98 6.59
N ALA A 664 7.60 49.02 7.37
CA ALA A 664 8.94 49.25 7.89
C ALA A 664 9.27 48.51 9.21
N MET A 665 8.36 47.67 9.74
CA MET A 665 8.58 46.99 11.03
C MET A 665 9.87 46.18 11.09
N PRO A 666 10.26 45.38 10.08
CA PRO A 666 11.52 44.62 10.14
C PRO A 666 12.75 45.52 10.21
N ALA A 667 12.73 46.67 9.52
CA ALA A 667 13.82 47.64 9.56
C ALA A 667 13.93 48.32 10.93
N VAL A 668 12.79 48.70 11.53
CA VAL A 668 12.74 49.26 12.89
C VAL A 668 13.26 48.25 13.92
N LEU A 669 12.87 46.97 13.79
CA LEU A 669 13.35 45.91 14.66
C LEU A 669 14.86 45.70 14.50
N LYS A 670 15.36 45.65 13.26
CA LYS A 670 16.80 45.54 12.98
C LYS A 670 17.59 46.67 13.62
N GLU A 671 17.15 47.92 13.46
CA GLU A 671 17.80 49.08 14.06
C GLU A 671 17.82 49.00 15.59
N ALA A 672 16.71 48.59 16.20
CA ALA A 672 16.63 48.42 17.66
C ALA A 672 17.58 47.32 18.18
N ILE A 673 17.75 46.23 17.43
CA ILE A 673 18.71 45.17 17.77
C ILE A 673 20.14 45.70 17.66
N LEU A 674 20.50 46.38 16.57
CA LEU A 674 21.83 46.97 16.39
C LEU A 674 22.17 47.97 17.49
N GLN A 675 21.20 48.83 17.86
CA GLN A 675 21.37 49.76 18.96
C GLN A 675 21.54 49.05 20.31
N ALA A 676 20.87 47.91 20.53
CA ALA A 676 21.05 47.13 21.75
C ALA A 676 22.47 46.56 21.85
N TYR A 677 23.06 46.09 20.74
CA TYR A 677 24.47 45.67 20.69
C TYR A 677 25.43 46.82 20.98
N GLN A 678 25.22 48.00 20.38
CA GLN A 678 26.05 49.18 20.64
C GLN A 678 25.98 49.61 22.11
N GLN A 679 24.80 49.60 22.72
CA GLN A 679 24.63 49.88 24.15
C GLN A 679 25.31 48.84 25.05
N CYS A 680 25.46 47.60 24.57
CA CYS A 680 26.25 46.54 25.19
C CYS A 680 27.77 46.71 24.97
N GLY A 681 28.22 47.74 24.24
CA GLY A 681 29.65 48.00 23.99
C GLY A 681 30.24 47.28 22.79
N TRP A 682 29.40 46.74 21.89
CA TRP A 682 29.85 46.16 20.63
C TRP A 682 30.18 47.25 19.61
N ASP A 683 31.35 47.11 18.98
CA ASP A 683 31.66 47.77 17.72
C ASP A 683 31.10 46.92 16.57
N LEU A 684 30.16 47.47 15.82
CA LEU A 684 29.45 46.74 14.76
C LEU A 684 30.32 46.49 13.52
N ASP A 685 31.33 47.33 13.27
CA ASP A 685 32.21 47.21 12.10
C ASP A 685 33.35 46.23 12.37
N ALA A 686 33.90 46.27 13.59
CA ALA A 686 34.94 45.33 14.02
C ALA A 686 34.37 43.99 14.53
N SER A 687 33.08 43.92 14.86
CA SER A 687 32.41 42.78 15.50
C SER A 687 33.11 42.31 16.79
N THR A 688 33.52 43.27 17.63
CA THR A 688 34.21 43.02 18.91
C THR A 688 33.54 43.80 20.04
N ASN A 689 33.54 43.26 21.26
CA ASN A 689 33.05 43.96 22.43
C ASN A 689 34.19 44.66 23.18
N ARG A 690 34.00 45.92 23.57
CA ARG A 690 35.01 46.69 24.32
C ARG A 690 35.28 46.15 25.73
N TYR A 691 34.29 45.55 26.38
CA TYR A 691 34.32 45.18 27.79
C TYR A 691 34.55 43.67 27.99
N SER A 692 33.78 42.84 27.29
CA SER A 692 33.86 41.37 27.38
C SER A 692 33.14 40.71 26.22
N ASP A 693 33.77 39.69 25.63
CA ASP A 693 33.18 38.86 24.57
C ASP A 693 32.03 37.97 25.07
N ALA A 694 31.78 37.93 26.38
CA ALA A 694 30.64 37.23 26.97
C ALA A 694 29.40 38.13 27.17
N LEU A 695 29.50 39.44 26.88
CA LEU A 695 28.45 40.40 27.16
C LEU A 695 27.58 40.63 25.90
N PHE A 696 26.39 40.04 25.91
CA PHE A 696 25.42 40.14 24.81
C PHE A 696 24.12 40.79 25.28
N PRO A 697 23.35 41.42 24.36
CA PRO A 697 22.02 41.92 24.65
C PRO A 697 21.04 40.82 25.13
N THR A 698 19.95 41.26 25.75
CA THR A 698 18.78 40.43 26.09
C THR A 698 17.49 41.06 25.52
N PHE A 699 16.36 40.36 25.64
CA PHE A 699 15.07 40.95 25.26
C PHE A 699 14.71 42.19 26.08
N SER A 700 15.21 42.30 27.32
CA SER A 700 15.01 43.50 28.14
C SER A 700 15.74 44.71 27.54
N ASP A 701 16.95 44.49 27.03
CA ASP A 701 17.72 45.54 26.35
C ASP A 701 17.03 45.93 25.04
N LEU A 702 16.61 44.95 24.23
CA LEU A 702 15.87 45.19 22.98
C LEU A 702 14.55 45.93 23.23
N LEU A 703 13.80 45.62 24.29
CA LEU A 703 12.57 46.34 24.62
C LEU A 703 12.83 47.83 24.84
N SER A 704 13.92 48.15 25.55
CA SER A 704 14.29 49.52 25.86
C SER A 704 14.78 50.30 24.64
N THR A 705 15.58 49.66 23.77
CA THR A 705 16.06 50.30 22.54
C THR A 705 14.93 50.47 21.53
N LEU A 706 14.04 49.48 21.40
CA LEU A 706 12.91 49.54 20.48
C LEU A 706 11.99 50.73 20.76
N GLN A 707 11.67 51.00 22.04
CA GLN A 707 10.89 52.17 22.43
C GLN A 707 11.58 53.46 22.02
N SER A 708 12.90 53.55 22.25
CA SER A 708 13.72 54.71 21.90
C SER A 708 13.78 54.94 20.38
N VAL A 709 13.98 53.88 19.57
CA VAL A 709 14.01 53.95 18.10
C VAL A 709 12.66 54.42 17.54
N ILE A 710 11.54 53.87 18.04
CA ILE A 710 10.22 54.26 17.56
C ILE A 710 9.93 55.72 17.91
N GLU A 711 10.26 56.17 19.13
CA GLU A 711 10.05 57.56 19.55
C GLU A 711 10.91 58.54 18.73
N ALA A 712 12.17 58.19 18.45
CA ALA A 712 13.10 59.03 17.67
C ALA A 712 12.79 59.06 16.16
N SER A 713 12.06 58.08 15.64
CA SER A 713 11.77 57.97 14.20
C SER A 713 10.91 59.13 13.66
N ALA A 714 11.02 59.41 12.36
CA ALA A 714 10.22 60.44 11.67
C ALA A 714 8.80 59.97 11.27
N TYR A 715 8.31 58.85 11.81
CA TYR A 715 6.99 58.30 11.46
C TYR A 715 5.84 59.10 12.09
N SER A 716 4.63 58.95 11.52
CA SER A 716 3.41 59.54 12.07
C SER A 716 3.11 58.98 13.47
N GLN A 717 2.43 59.75 14.32
CA GLN A 717 2.06 59.30 15.67
C GLN A 717 1.19 58.04 15.65
N GLU A 718 0.35 57.88 14.62
CA GLU A 718 -0.43 56.66 14.40
C GLU A 718 0.46 55.45 14.11
N LEU A 719 1.45 55.58 13.22
CA LEU A 719 2.39 54.49 12.93
C LEU A 719 3.24 54.14 14.16
N LYS A 720 3.71 55.13 14.91
CA LYS A 720 4.41 54.92 16.19
C LYS A 720 3.55 54.15 17.18
N GLY A 721 2.29 54.56 17.35
CA GLY A 721 1.32 53.87 18.21
C GLY A 721 1.08 52.43 17.77
N ASN A 722 0.93 52.19 16.46
CA ASN A 722 0.77 50.85 15.90
C ASN A 722 2.02 49.97 16.11
N TYR A 723 3.23 50.52 15.95
CA TYR A 723 4.49 49.80 16.15
C TYR A 723 4.72 49.47 17.62
N ILE A 724 4.44 50.41 18.54
CA ILE A 724 4.49 50.16 19.98
C ILE A 724 3.48 49.08 20.36
N GLY A 725 2.23 49.19 19.87
CA GLY A 725 1.18 48.22 20.15
C GLY A 725 1.51 46.81 19.67
N SER A 726 2.14 46.67 18.50
CA SER A 726 2.40 45.37 17.84
C SER A 726 3.75 44.73 18.18
N LEU A 727 4.85 45.48 18.23
CA LEU A 727 6.19 44.96 18.52
C LEU A 727 6.51 45.00 20.02
N SER A 728 6.34 46.14 20.68
CA SER A 728 6.74 46.29 22.09
C SER A 728 5.94 45.37 23.01
N THR A 729 4.65 45.15 22.74
CA THR A 729 3.83 44.20 23.51
C THR A 729 4.33 42.77 23.37
N ARG A 730 4.71 42.34 22.14
CA ARG A 730 5.26 41.01 21.89
C ARG A 730 6.61 40.83 22.56
N ILE A 731 7.54 41.78 22.40
CA ILE A 731 8.87 41.72 23.05
C ILE A 731 8.73 41.73 24.58
N LYS A 732 7.87 42.58 25.15
CA LYS A 732 7.59 42.60 26.60
C LYS A 732 7.04 41.27 27.13
N SER A 733 6.31 40.52 26.31
CA SER A 733 5.86 39.17 26.69
C SER A 733 6.99 38.15 26.78
N LEU A 734 8.14 38.42 26.13
CA LEU A 734 9.34 37.58 26.17
C LEU A 734 10.25 37.92 27.37
N THR A 735 10.10 39.10 27.99
CA THR A 735 10.90 39.51 29.15
C THR A 735 10.33 39.06 30.50
N ASN A 736 9.09 38.55 30.52
CA ASN A 736 8.33 38.29 31.75
C ASN A 736 8.00 36.79 31.90
N GLY A 737 7.70 36.37 33.13
CA GLY A 737 7.23 35.01 33.43
C GLY A 737 8.25 33.92 33.06
N LEU A 738 7.77 32.77 32.58
CA LEU A 738 8.62 31.67 32.13
C LEU A 738 9.48 32.04 30.91
N ASN A 739 8.95 32.88 29.99
CA ASN A 739 9.72 33.33 28.83
C ASN A 739 10.96 34.12 29.24
N GLY A 740 10.85 35.00 30.25
CA GLY A 740 12.00 35.74 30.78
C GLY A 740 13.04 34.84 31.47
N GLN A 741 12.64 33.67 31.97
CA GLN A 741 13.57 32.68 32.51
C GLN A 741 14.23 31.83 31.42
N ILE A 742 13.52 31.61 30.31
CA ILE A 742 14.04 30.89 29.13
C ILE A 742 15.02 31.77 28.35
N PHE A 743 14.64 33.02 28.08
CA PHE A 743 15.46 33.98 27.35
C PHE A 743 16.31 34.80 28.31
N THR A 744 17.49 34.27 28.63
CA THR A 744 18.37 34.84 29.66
C THR A 744 19.81 34.95 29.16
N ALA A 745 20.59 35.83 29.78
CA ALA A 745 22.03 35.93 29.53
C ALA A 745 22.79 34.68 29.99
N ASN A 746 22.32 33.99 31.04
CA ASN A 746 22.92 32.76 31.56
C ASN A 746 22.37 31.52 30.83
N GLU A 747 22.80 31.34 29.60
CA GLU A 747 22.36 30.26 28.73
C GLU A 747 23.08 28.93 28.95
N ILE A 748 22.49 27.86 28.41
CA ILE A 748 23.12 26.56 28.27
C ILE A 748 24.21 26.66 27.20
N ASP A 749 25.33 25.95 27.41
CA ASP A 749 26.39 25.85 26.43
C ASP A 749 25.88 25.19 25.13
N SER A 750 26.17 25.83 23.98
CA SER A 750 25.86 25.31 22.66
C SER A 750 26.37 23.87 22.45
N ALA A 751 27.51 23.50 23.03
CA ALA A 751 28.04 22.14 22.91
C ALA A 751 27.14 21.08 23.59
N VAL A 752 26.45 21.45 24.68
CA VAL A 752 25.51 20.54 25.36
C VAL A 752 24.23 20.35 24.53
N LEU A 753 23.77 21.40 23.83
CA LEU A 753 22.57 21.34 23.00
C LEU A 753 22.82 20.71 21.62
N PHE A 754 23.99 20.94 21.03
CA PHE A 754 24.25 20.62 19.63
C PHE A 754 25.30 19.53 19.43
N ASP A 755 26.18 19.23 20.40
CA ASP A 755 27.19 18.16 20.25
C ASP A 755 26.89 16.92 21.12
N GLN A 756 25.88 17.00 22.00
CA GLN A 756 25.38 15.89 22.81
C GLN A 756 23.92 15.58 22.47
N SER A 757 23.44 14.41 22.89
CA SER A 757 22.01 14.12 22.72
C SER A 757 21.16 14.99 23.65
N ALA A 758 20.20 15.69 23.09
CA ALA A 758 19.34 16.62 23.81
C ALA A 758 17.88 16.52 23.35
N ILE A 759 16.95 16.75 24.27
CA ILE A 759 15.52 16.87 24.01
C ILE A 759 15.07 18.23 24.54
N VAL A 760 14.51 19.03 23.65
CA VAL A 760 13.88 20.31 23.98
C VAL A 760 12.38 20.15 23.89
N ASP A 761 11.74 20.02 25.05
CA ASP A 761 10.30 19.86 25.21
C ASP A 761 9.60 21.23 25.37
N LEU A 762 8.87 21.62 24.32
CA LEU A 762 8.09 22.85 24.25
C LEU A 762 6.57 22.59 24.37
N SER A 763 6.16 21.36 24.71
CA SER A 763 4.74 20.94 24.81
C SER A 763 3.90 21.81 25.76
N ARG A 764 4.52 22.39 26.78
CA ARG A 764 3.87 23.23 27.79
C ARG A 764 3.71 24.70 27.40
N ILE A 765 4.23 25.12 26.25
CA ILE A 765 4.01 26.46 25.72
C ILE A 765 2.62 26.50 25.06
N GLY A 766 1.82 27.53 25.38
CA GLY A 766 0.51 27.71 24.74
C GLY A 766 0.57 28.39 23.37
N SER A 767 1.41 29.42 23.23
CA SER A 767 1.52 30.22 22.00
C SER A 767 2.29 29.50 20.91
N SER A 768 1.68 29.33 19.73
CA SER A 768 2.36 28.82 18.53
C SER A 768 3.47 29.75 18.05
N GLU A 769 3.28 31.07 18.14
CA GLU A 769 4.30 32.06 17.79
C GLU A 769 5.56 31.90 18.66
N THR A 770 5.38 31.66 19.97
CA THR A 770 6.52 31.45 20.88
C THR A 770 7.22 30.11 20.63
N LYS A 771 6.47 29.05 20.30
CA LYS A 771 7.07 27.76 19.88
C LYS A 771 7.91 27.93 18.63
N ALA A 772 7.35 28.56 17.59
CA ALA A 772 8.04 28.85 16.34
C ALA A 772 9.31 29.68 16.58
N LEU A 773 9.24 30.69 17.44
CA LEU A 773 10.38 31.54 17.79
C LEU A 773 11.51 30.74 18.45
N ILE A 774 11.19 29.91 19.46
CA ILE A 774 12.20 29.07 20.12
C ILE A 774 12.79 28.06 19.14
N MET A 775 11.95 27.40 18.34
CA MET A 775 12.42 26.48 17.28
C MET A 775 13.39 27.19 16.33
N GLY A 776 13.06 28.41 15.90
CA GLY A 776 13.87 29.17 14.95
C GLY A 776 15.18 29.64 15.51
N ILE A 777 15.18 30.08 16.77
CA ILE A 777 16.41 30.44 17.47
C ILE A 777 17.31 29.21 17.63
N LEU A 778 16.75 28.04 17.96
CA LEU A 778 17.54 26.80 18.06
C LEU A 778 18.15 26.38 16.72
N VAL A 779 17.38 26.43 15.63
CA VAL A 779 17.86 26.11 14.28
C VAL A 779 18.93 27.11 13.82
N MET A 780 18.71 28.40 14.04
CA MET A 780 19.67 29.46 13.73
C MET A 780 20.99 29.24 14.48
N ARG A 781 20.92 29.05 15.80
CA ARG A 781 22.11 28.84 16.63
C ARG A 781 22.83 27.54 16.33
N LEU A 782 22.10 26.48 16.01
CA LEU A 782 22.68 25.22 15.52
C LEU A 782 23.47 25.48 14.23
N SER A 783 22.88 26.20 13.28
CA SER A 783 23.55 26.57 12.02
C SER A 783 24.84 27.34 12.28
N GLU A 784 24.79 28.38 13.13
CA GLU A 784 25.97 29.19 13.49
C GLU A 784 27.05 28.37 14.21
N HIS A 785 26.65 27.48 15.13
CA HIS A 785 27.56 26.57 15.83
C HIS A 785 28.29 25.64 14.86
N ARG A 786 27.55 25.09 13.88
CA ARG A 786 28.12 24.22 12.82
C ARG A 786 29.04 24.98 11.89
N MET A 787 28.65 26.18 11.47
CA MET A 787 29.47 27.06 10.63
C MET A 787 30.79 27.42 11.32
N ALA A 788 30.75 27.76 12.61
CA ALA A 788 31.93 28.08 13.40
C ALA A 788 32.87 26.88 13.60
N GLY A 789 32.33 25.67 13.70
CA GLY A 789 33.13 24.43 13.77
C GLY A 789 33.87 24.08 12.47
N GLY A 790 33.41 24.59 11.33
CA GLY A 790 34.05 24.46 10.02
C GLY A 790 34.01 23.05 9.42
N GLY A 791 34.62 22.93 8.23
CA GLY A 791 34.69 21.70 7.44
C GLY A 791 33.63 21.61 6.34
N MET A 792 34.00 21.04 5.19
CA MET A 792 33.09 20.85 4.05
C MET A 792 32.84 19.36 3.79
N ASN A 793 31.61 19.01 3.41
CA ASN A 793 31.17 17.66 3.07
C ASN A 793 31.51 16.62 4.16
N GLN A 794 31.23 16.98 5.42
CA GLN A 794 31.42 16.07 6.54
C GLN A 794 30.42 14.89 6.47
N PRO A 795 30.82 13.68 6.92
CA PRO A 795 29.88 12.58 7.12
C PRO A 795 28.87 12.93 8.22
N LEU A 796 27.85 12.09 8.43
CA LEU A 796 26.83 12.37 9.45
C LEU A 796 27.47 12.47 10.85
N ARG A 797 27.33 13.64 11.49
CA ARG A 797 27.85 13.95 12.83
C ARG A 797 26.75 14.08 13.87
N HIS A 798 25.60 14.61 13.48
CA HIS A 798 24.49 14.88 14.39
C HIS A 798 23.16 14.90 13.62
N VAL A 799 22.06 14.59 14.31
CA VAL A 799 20.72 14.60 13.73
C VAL A 799 19.75 15.45 14.54
N THR A 800 19.09 16.41 13.90
CA THR A 800 18.03 17.22 14.52
C THR A 800 16.65 16.76 14.04
N VAL A 801 15.75 16.46 14.97
CA VAL A 801 14.34 16.17 14.71
C VAL A 801 13.51 17.42 14.96
N LEU A 802 12.84 17.90 13.91
CA LEU A 802 11.84 18.96 13.98
C LEU A 802 10.45 18.33 13.91
N GLU A 803 9.84 18.09 15.08
CA GLU A 803 8.43 17.68 15.16
C GLU A 803 7.52 18.86 14.89
N GLU A 804 6.39 18.59 14.22
CA GLU A 804 5.38 19.57 13.87
C GLU A 804 5.99 20.80 13.17
N ALA A 805 6.83 20.51 12.17
CA ALA A 805 7.69 21.47 11.49
C ALA A 805 6.92 22.61 10.81
N HIS A 806 5.63 22.46 10.51
CA HIS A 806 4.78 23.55 10.00
C HIS A 806 4.70 24.75 10.95
N ASN A 807 5.06 24.60 12.23
CA ASN A 807 5.14 25.74 13.15
C ASN A 807 6.18 26.78 12.69
N ILE A 808 7.27 26.34 12.07
CA ILE A 808 8.36 27.21 11.61
C ILE A 808 8.55 27.22 10.09
N LEU A 809 8.25 26.10 9.42
CA LEU A 809 8.36 25.96 7.96
C LEU A 809 6.97 26.09 7.32
N LYS A 810 6.17 27.06 7.76
CA LYS A 810 4.77 27.21 7.35
C LYS A 810 4.68 27.61 5.88
N ARG A 811 3.87 26.90 5.11
CA ARG A 811 3.54 27.28 3.73
C ARG A 811 2.80 28.62 3.71
N SER A 812 3.32 29.58 2.95
CA SER A 812 2.62 30.81 2.63
C SER A 812 1.91 30.65 1.26
N PRO A 813 0.63 31.02 1.12
CA PRO A 813 -0.04 30.98 -0.17
C PRO A 813 0.61 31.97 -1.13
N SER A 814 1.28 31.46 -2.15
CA SER A 814 1.72 32.24 -3.30
C SER A 814 0.48 32.65 -4.11
N GLU A 815 0.37 33.95 -4.45
CA GLU A 815 -0.53 34.55 -5.46
C GLU A 815 -1.81 35.28 -5.02
N GLY A 816 -2.03 35.66 -3.76
CA GLY A 816 -3.16 36.56 -3.46
C GLY A 816 -3.23 37.15 -2.06
N GLY A 817 -2.70 38.38 -1.90
CA GLY A 817 -3.15 39.31 -0.85
C GLY A 817 -2.12 39.69 0.22
N ALA A 818 -1.89 41.00 0.33
CA ALA A 818 -1.09 41.75 1.31
C ALA A 818 0.45 41.63 1.22
N GLU A 819 1.13 42.79 1.22
CA GLU A 819 2.61 42.90 1.17
C GLU A 819 3.34 42.05 2.23
N GLY A 820 2.71 41.77 3.38
CA GLY A 820 3.27 40.95 4.44
C GLY A 820 3.38 39.45 4.11
N ALA A 821 2.52 38.90 3.24
CA ALA A 821 2.56 37.47 2.89
C ALA A 821 3.83 37.10 2.10
N ASN A 822 4.34 38.04 1.30
CA ASN A 822 5.58 37.85 0.54
C ASN A 822 6.83 37.83 1.44
N VAL A 823 6.85 38.63 2.52
CA VAL A 823 7.99 38.69 3.45
C VAL A 823 8.11 37.40 4.27
N VAL A 824 6.97 36.90 4.78
CA VAL A 824 6.93 35.63 5.53
C VAL A 824 7.35 34.47 4.63
N GLY A 825 6.78 34.35 3.42
CA GLY A 825 7.12 33.28 2.48
C GLY A 825 8.60 33.27 2.12
N LYS A 826 9.19 34.43 1.82
CA LYS A 826 10.62 34.55 1.55
C LYS A 826 11.49 34.17 2.76
N SER A 827 11.10 34.57 3.96
CA SER A 827 11.85 34.25 5.19
C SER A 827 11.81 32.75 5.49
N VAL A 828 10.67 32.08 5.26
CA VAL A 828 10.53 30.63 5.38
C VAL A 828 11.39 29.90 4.33
N GLU A 829 11.42 30.38 3.10
CA GLU A 829 12.28 29.82 2.04
C GLU A 829 13.77 29.94 2.41
N MET A 830 14.20 31.11 2.90
CA MET A 830 15.58 31.34 3.34
C MET A 830 15.97 30.41 4.49
N LEU A 831 15.11 30.26 5.50
CA LEU A 831 15.32 29.30 6.60
C LEU A 831 15.41 27.85 6.10
N THR A 832 14.56 27.48 5.15
CA THR A 832 14.55 26.13 4.57
C THR A 832 15.83 25.85 3.77
N ASN A 833 16.35 26.84 3.08
CA ASN A 833 17.63 26.74 2.38
C ASN A 833 18.80 26.65 3.37
N ALA A 834 18.79 27.43 4.46
CA ALA A 834 19.77 27.30 5.52
C ALA A 834 19.78 25.90 6.14
N ILE A 835 18.60 25.28 6.34
CA ILE A 835 18.49 23.88 6.75
C ILE A 835 19.13 22.93 5.73
N ALA A 836 18.88 23.15 4.44
CA ALA A 836 19.44 22.32 3.37
C ALA A 836 20.97 22.44 3.25
N GLU A 837 21.55 23.58 3.58
CA GLU A 837 23.00 23.83 3.53
C GLU A 837 23.76 23.18 4.71
N MET A 838 23.07 22.96 5.84
CA MET A 838 23.65 22.32 7.02
C MET A 838 24.12 20.87 6.78
N ARG A 839 23.66 20.22 5.70
CA ARG A 839 24.19 18.93 5.23
C ARG A 839 25.71 18.95 5.05
N THR A 840 26.29 20.09 4.66
CA THR A 840 27.74 20.23 4.40
C THR A 840 28.58 20.05 5.68
N TYR A 841 27.99 20.37 6.83
CA TYR A 841 28.61 20.25 8.15
C TYR A 841 28.31 18.90 8.83
N GLY A 842 27.64 17.97 8.14
CA GLY A 842 27.26 16.66 8.69
C GLY A 842 26.03 16.69 9.60
N GLU A 843 25.21 17.74 9.50
CA GLU A 843 23.96 17.88 10.26
C GLU A 843 22.78 17.35 9.43
N GLY A 844 22.19 16.24 9.87
CA GLY A 844 20.98 15.67 9.27
C GLY A 844 19.73 16.23 9.93
N PHE A 845 18.69 16.52 9.13
CA PHE A 845 17.39 16.93 9.67
C PHE A 845 16.34 15.87 9.41
N ILE A 846 15.55 15.54 10.43
CA ILE A 846 14.33 14.77 10.29
C ILE A 846 13.16 15.72 10.49
N ILE A 847 12.49 16.08 9.40
CA ILE A 847 11.35 16.97 9.39
C ILE A 847 10.10 16.09 9.51
N ALA A 848 9.37 16.20 10.62
CA ALA A 848 8.21 15.38 10.89
C ALA A 848 6.93 16.24 10.97
N ASP A 849 5.93 15.89 10.16
CA ASP A 849 4.66 16.63 10.15
C ASP A 849 3.45 15.74 9.83
N GLN A 850 2.28 16.12 10.33
CA GLN A 850 1.02 15.41 10.07
C GLN A 850 0.38 15.83 8.75
N SER A 851 0.61 17.07 8.30
CA SER A 851 0.07 17.62 7.06
C SER A 851 1.20 18.21 6.20
N PRO A 852 1.71 17.45 5.22
CA PRO A 852 2.70 17.95 4.26
C PRO A 852 2.28 19.26 3.59
N HIS A 853 0.98 19.48 3.34
CA HIS A 853 0.49 20.68 2.69
C HIS A 853 0.68 21.96 3.53
N ALA A 854 0.74 21.83 4.86
CA ALA A 854 1.01 22.94 5.77
C ALA A 854 2.50 23.36 5.79
N VAL A 855 3.39 22.50 5.27
CA VAL A 855 4.84 22.72 5.23
C VAL A 855 5.23 23.31 3.88
N ASP A 856 6.23 24.21 3.88
CA ASP A 856 6.78 24.77 2.66
C ASP A 856 7.32 23.70 1.70
N ILE A 857 7.06 23.87 0.41
CA ILE A 857 7.44 22.90 -0.62
C ILE A 857 8.96 22.70 -0.71
N ALA A 858 9.76 23.73 -0.41
CA ALA A 858 11.21 23.64 -0.43
C ALA A 858 11.72 22.61 0.59
N ALA A 859 11.06 22.48 1.76
CA ALA A 859 11.46 21.53 2.79
C ALA A 859 11.20 20.08 2.36
N ILE A 860 10.09 19.85 1.67
CA ILE A 860 9.75 18.55 1.07
C ILE A 860 10.68 18.22 -0.10
N ARG A 861 11.05 19.20 -0.91
CA ARG A 861 11.94 19.01 -2.06
C ARG A 861 13.38 18.72 -1.65
N ASN A 862 13.87 19.41 -0.62
CA ASN A 862 15.27 19.34 -0.18
C ASN A 862 15.56 18.14 0.74
N THR A 863 14.57 17.31 1.06
CA THR A 863 14.75 16.06 1.81
C THR A 863 14.96 14.87 0.85
N ASN A 864 16.05 14.14 1.05
CA ASN A 864 16.42 13.01 0.20
C ASN A 864 15.55 11.78 0.48
N THR A 865 15.39 11.43 1.75
CA THR A 865 14.60 10.28 2.17
C THR A 865 13.20 10.73 2.55
N LYS A 866 12.18 10.02 2.06
CA LYS A 866 10.78 10.30 2.36
C LYS A 866 10.12 9.04 2.91
N ILE A 867 9.50 9.18 4.08
CA ILE A 867 8.75 8.12 4.78
C ILE A 867 7.31 8.59 4.93
N ILE A 868 6.41 8.02 4.14
CA ILE A 868 5.02 8.45 4.00
C ILE A 868 4.13 7.37 4.60
N MET A 869 3.55 7.65 5.76
CA MET A 869 2.58 6.78 6.42
C MET A 869 1.15 7.18 6.00
N ARG A 870 0.13 6.61 6.65
CA ARG A 870 -1.27 6.90 6.33
C ARG A 870 -1.60 8.40 6.40
N LEU A 871 -2.06 8.95 5.28
CA LEU A 871 -2.58 10.32 5.14
C LEU A 871 -3.99 10.28 4.54
N PRO A 872 -5.03 10.75 5.26
CA PRO A 872 -6.40 10.75 4.74
C PRO A 872 -6.64 11.82 3.66
N ASP A 873 -6.08 13.01 3.85
CA ASP A 873 -6.35 14.18 3.00
C ASP A 873 -5.76 14.03 1.59
N GLU A 874 -6.53 14.38 0.55
CA GLU A 874 -6.10 14.24 -0.84
C GLU A 874 -4.96 15.18 -1.22
N MET A 875 -4.99 16.42 -0.74
CA MET A 875 -3.96 17.42 -1.06
C MET A 875 -2.62 17.01 -0.46
N ASP A 876 -2.64 16.50 0.78
CA ASP A 876 -1.47 15.93 1.44
C ASP A 876 -0.92 14.73 0.66
N ARG A 877 -1.78 13.76 0.32
CA ARG A 877 -1.40 12.56 -0.47
C ARG A 877 -0.78 12.93 -1.80
N ARG A 878 -1.38 13.87 -2.53
CA ARG A 878 -0.91 14.30 -3.86
C ARG A 878 0.42 15.03 -3.78
N LEU A 879 0.57 15.98 -2.85
CA LEU A 879 1.80 16.75 -2.68
C LEU A 879 3.00 15.85 -2.37
N ILE A 880 2.87 15.00 -1.34
CA ILE A 880 3.98 14.16 -0.90
C ILE A 880 4.18 12.95 -1.84
N GLY A 881 3.10 12.37 -2.36
CA GLY A 881 3.17 11.23 -3.27
C GLY A 881 3.82 11.57 -4.61
N LYS A 882 3.49 12.74 -5.18
CA LYS A 882 4.17 13.20 -6.41
C LYS A 882 5.65 13.54 -6.18
N SER A 883 6.04 13.92 -4.96
CA SER A 883 7.45 14.15 -4.63
C SER A 883 8.32 12.88 -4.61
N VAL A 884 7.71 11.69 -4.62
CA VAL A 884 8.38 10.38 -4.75
C VAL A 884 7.96 9.62 -6.03
N ALA A 885 7.46 10.36 -7.03
CA ALA A 885 7.04 9.82 -8.33
C ALA A 885 5.93 8.75 -8.28
N LEU A 886 5.00 8.82 -7.32
CA LEU A 886 3.82 7.94 -7.32
C LEU A 886 2.89 8.24 -8.50
N ARG A 887 2.39 7.16 -9.09
CA ARG A 887 1.28 7.17 -10.04
C ARG A 887 -0.04 7.51 -9.32
N ASP A 888 -1.04 7.98 -10.07
CA ASP A 888 -2.31 8.45 -9.48
C ASP A 888 -3.10 7.33 -8.77
N ASP A 889 -3.06 6.11 -9.31
CA ASP A 889 -3.59 4.89 -8.69
C ASP A 889 -2.93 4.58 -7.34
N GLN A 890 -1.61 4.77 -7.20
CA GLN A 890 -0.87 4.56 -5.96
C GLN A 890 -1.15 5.64 -4.90
N LEU A 891 -1.60 6.85 -5.30
CA LEU A 891 -1.94 7.90 -4.34
C LEU A 891 -3.14 7.51 -3.47
N GLU A 892 -4.08 6.72 -4.00
CA GLU A 892 -5.24 6.22 -3.25
C GLU A 892 -4.83 5.24 -2.14
N GLU A 893 -3.72 4.52 -2.32
CA GLU A 893 -3.23 3.54 -1.35
C GLU A 893 -2.73 4.19 -0.06
N ILE A 894 -2.24 5.44 -0.12
CA ILE A 894 -1.74 6.17 1.07
C ILE A 894 -2.82 6.27 2.15
N ALA A 895 -4.08 6.48 1.78
CA ALA A 895 -5.19 6.58 2.74
C ALA A 895 -5.54 5.24 3.40
N LYS A 896 -5.22 4.12 2.74
CA LYS A 896 -5.55 2.75 3.17
C LYS A 896 -4.43 2.07 3.95
N LEU A 897 -3.25 2.69 4.07
CA LEU A 897 -2.10 2.09 4.75
C LEU A 897 -2.42 1.71 6.20
N PRO A 898 -2.16 0.46 6.63
CA PRO A 898 -2.27 0.06 8.03
C PRO A 898 -1.30 0.84 8.92
N LYS A 899 -1.59 0.87 10.23
CA LYS A 899 -0.67 1.45 11.23
C LYS A 899 0.70 0.78 11.16
N GLY A 900 1.76 1.58 11.12
CA GLY A 900 3.15 1.09 11.03
C GLY A 900 3.57 0.67 9.62
N VAL A 901 2.72 0.83 8.61
CA VAL A 901 3.10 0.68 7.20
C VAL A 901 3.41 2.05 6.61
N ALA A 902 4.50 2.14 5.86
CA ALA A 902 4.94 3.38 5.21
C ALA A 902 5.40 3.12 3.78
N ILE A 903 5.18 4.08 2.89
CA ILE A 903 5.89 4.17 1.61
C ILE A 903 7.24 4.82 1.91
N VAL A 904 8.31 4.21 1.42
CA VAL A 904 9.68 4.68 1.62
C VAL A 904 10.35 4.88 0.28
N TYR A 905 11.03 6.02 0.14
CA TYR A 905 11.77 6.38 -1.05
C TYR A 905 13.01 7.20 -0.72
N GLN A 906 14.02 7.11 -1.57
CA GLN A 906 15.26 7.87 -1.52
C GLN A 906 15.69 8.24 -2.95
N ASN A 907 16.37 9.37 -3.17
CA ASN A 907 16.56 9.96 -4.52
C ASN A 907 17.43 9.14 -5.51
N ASP A 908 17.91 7.97 -5.14
CA ASP A 908 18.64 7.03 -5.99
C ASP A 908 17.86 5.72 -6.26
N TRP A 909 16.68 5.56 -5.65
CA TRP A 909 15.87 4.35 -5.81
C TRP A 909 15.10 4.38 -7.14
N LEU A 910 15.02 3.22 -7.80
CA LEU A 910 14.30 3.06 -9.06
C LEU A 910 12.80 3.37 -8.90
N GLU A 911 12.22 2.95 -7.79
CA GLU A 911 10.81 3.13 -7.47
C GLU A 911 10.58 3.10 -5.94
N PRO A 912 9.50 3.72 -5.44
CA PRO A 912 9.12 3.64 -4.03
C PRO A 912 8.67 2.23 -3.62
N VAL A 913 8.99 1.85 -2.39
CA VAL A 913 8.64 0.55 -1.81
C VAL A 913 7.72 0.74 -0.59
N LEU A 914 6.90 -0.27 -0.30
CA LEU A 914 6.16 -0.33 0.96
C LEU A 914 7.02 -1.02 2.03
N CYS A 915 6.99 -0.46 3.23
CA CYS A 915 7.74 -0.90 4.40
C CYS A 915 6.77 -1.22 5.54
N GLN A 916 6.87 -2.41 6.11
CA GLN A 916 6.40 -2.66 7.46
C GLN A 916 7.48 -2.17 8.42
N VAL A 917 7.27 -1.00 9.02
CA VAL A 917 8.21 -0.42 9.98
C VAL A 917 8.29 -1.30 11.21
N LYS A 918 9.51 -1.52 11.69
CA LYS A 918 9.77 -2.27 12.92
C LYS A 918 9.18 -1.54 14.13
N LYS A 919 8.56 -2.29 15.04
CA LYS A 919 8.11 -1.74 16.32
C LYS A 919 9.32 -1.46 17.20
N PHE A 920 9.39 -0.25 17.76
CA PHE A 920 10.41 0.12 18.73
C PHE A 920 10.34 -0.80 19.95
N ALA A 921 11.50 -1.30 20.37
CA ALA A 921 11.62 -2.31 21.43
C ALA A 921 11.94 -1.73 22.82
N GLY A 922 12.17 -0.42 22.94
CA GLY A 922 12.50 0.23 24.21
C GLY A 922 11.28 0.41 25.13
N HIS A 923 11.56 0.89 26.35
CA HIS A 923 10.54 1.13 27.36
C HIS A 923 10.00 2.56 27.25
N GLU A 924 8.68 2.69 27.36
CA GLU A 924 7.99 3.99 27.42
C GLU A 924 7.57 4.23 28.88
N THR A 925 8.37 4.96 29.65
CA THR A 925 8.10 5.23 31.08
C THR A 925 8.00 6.72 31.35
N PRO A 926 7.04 7.19 32.17
CA PRO A 926 6.93 8.60 32.52
C PRO A 926 8.25 9.15 33.04
N TYR A 927 8.66 10.32 32.53
CA TYR A 927 9.90 10.99 32.88
C TYR A 927 9.74 11.67 34.23
N VAL A 928 10.67 11.42 35.14
CA VAL A 928 10.67 11.99 36.48
C VAL A 928 11.91 12.85 36.61
N TYR A 929 11.71 14.16 36.68
CA TYR A 929 12.79 15.10 36.88
C TYR A 929 13.11 15.26 38.37
N THR A 930 14.37 15.07 38.72
CA THR A 930 14.93 15.43 40.02
C THR A 930 15.75 16.71 39.86
N ALA A 931 15.28 17.78 40.49
CA ALA A 931 15.99 19.05 40.47
C ALA A 931 17.39 18.88 41.07
N ASN A 932 18.40 19.34 40.35
CA ASN A 932 19.77 19.35 40.82
C ASN A 932 19.98 20.61 41.68
N ASP A 933 20.46 20.46 42.92
CA ASP A 933 20.75 21.55 43.86
C ASP A 933 22.01 22.34 43.44
N LYS A 934 22.06 22.82 42.19
CA LYS A 934 23.06 23.82 41.80
C LYS A 934 22.74 25.10 42.56
N ARG A 935 23.65 25.54 43.44
CA ARG A 935 23.55 26.81 44.18
C ARG A 935 23.57 27.99 43.21
N ALA A 936 22.41 28.38 42.70
CA ALA A 936 22.27 29.62 41.94
C ALA A 936 22.64 30.83 42.81
N VAL A 937 23.33 31.83 42.24
CA VAL A 937 23.62 33.09 42.93
C VAL A 937 22.31 33.73 43.37
N ARG A 938 22.10 33.89 44.68
CA ARG A 938 20.91 34.56 45.20
C ARG A 938 20.98 36.04 44.88
N SER A 939 19.98 36.58 44.19
CA SER A 939 19.92 38.00 43.85
C SER A 939 20.03 38.91 45.07
N GLN A 940 19.50 38.49 46.22
CA GLN A 940 19.61 39.25 47.48
C GLN A 940 21.05 39.38 47.98
N ASP A 941 21.81 38.28 47.93
CA ASP A 941 23.21 38.27 48.37
C ASP A 941 24.08 39.06 47.38
N PHE A 942 23.79 38.98 46.08
CA PHE A 942 24.43 39.81 45.05
C PHE A 942 24.12 41.30 45.22
N ASN A 943 22.85 41.65 45.42
CA ASN A 943 22.42 43.04 45.61
C ASN A 943 23.14 43.68 46.81
N LEU A 944 23.30 42.94 47.91
CA LEU A 944 24.07 43.41 49.06
C LEU A 944 25.51 43.76 48.68
N GLN A 945 26.20 42.88 47.94
CA GLN A 945 27.58 43.13 47.50
C GLN A 945 27.67 44.33 46.54
N VAL A 946 26.70 44.50 45.64
CA VAL A 946 26.64 45.67 44.75
C VAL A 946 26.43 46.97 45.52
N LEU A 947 25.52 46.96 46.51
CA LEU A 947 25.30 48.11 47.37
C LEU A 947 26.58 48.48 48.16
N ASN A 948 27.28 47.49 48.71
CA ASN A 948 28.56 47.69 49.39
C ASN A 948 29.62 48.27 48.44
N LEU A 949 29.65 47.83 47.18
CA LEU A 949 30.59 48.35 46.17
C LEU A 949 30.29 49.81 45.82
N LEU A 950 29.03 50.11 45.45
CA LEU A 950 28.61 51.43 44.96
C LEU A 950 28.51 52.50 46.06
N LEU A 951 28.14 52.11 47.28
CA LEU A 951 27.88 53.03 48.40
C LEU A 951 29.01 53.03 49.45
N SER A 952 30.13 52.37 49.18
CA SER A 952 31.32 52.30 50.05
C SER A 952 31.76 53.68 50.59
N ASN A 953 31.73 54.73 49.76
CA ASN A 953 32.11 56.09 50.14
C ASN A 953 31.05 56.86 50.93
N ARG A 954 29.91 56.24 51.25
CA ARG A 954 28.76 56.86 51.91
C ARG A 954 28.37 56.21 53.23
N ILE A 955 29.01 55.10 53.56
CA ILE A 955 28.90 54.40 54.85
C ILE A 955 30.18 54.61 55.65
N ARG A 956 30.09 54.64 56.98
CA ARG A 956 31.26 54.89 57.84
C ARG A 956 32.09 53.62 58.06
N THR A 957 31.46 52.46 57.90
CA THR A 957 32.04 51.14 58.13
C THR A 957 32.26 50.39 56.81
N PRO A 958 33.52 50.24 56.34
CA PRO A 958 33.79 49.50 55.11
C PRO A 958 33.55 48.00 55.32
N VAL A 959 32.80 47.39 54.41
CA VAL A 959 32.46 45.96 54.42
C VAL A 959 33.35 45.22 53.41
N ALA A 960 33.84 44.04 53.78
CA ALA A 960 34.60 43.19 52.87
C ALA A 960 33.72 42.69 51.72
N LEU A 961 34.19 42.87 50.48
CA LEU A 961 33.47 42.47 49.27
C LEU A 961 33.79 41.02 48.89
N ASP A 962 32.76 40.27 48.52
CA ASP A 962 32.92 38.97 47.85
C ASP A 962 33.02 39.19 46.33
N LEU A 963 34.26 39.32 45.86
CA LEU A 963 34.55 39.58 44.44
C LEU A 963 34.09 38.43 43.54
N ALA A 964 34.19 37.17 44.00
CA ALA A 964 33.77 36.01 43.22
C ALA A 964 32.24 35.98 43.06
N LEU A 965 31.49 36.32 44.12
CA LEU A 965 30.03 36.42 44.04
C LEU A 965 29.57 37.58 43.15
N LEU A 966 30.30 38.70 43.14
CA LEU A 966 30.04 39.82 42.22
C LEU A 966 30.31 39.45 40.75
N GLU A 967 31.44 38.81 40.45
CA GLU A 967 31.77 38.35 39.10
C GLU A 967 30.74 37.33 38.58
N ASN A 968 30.46 36.30 39.38
CA ASN A 968 29.48 35.28 39.01
C ASN A 968 28.09 35.88 38.85
N GLY A 969 27.67 36.77 39.76
CA GLY A 969 26.37 37.43 39.68
C GLY A 969 26.22 38.38 38.48
N LEU A 970 27.28 39.09 38.07
CA LEU A 970 27.27 39.93 36.87
C LEU A 970 27.06 39.12 35.58
N CYS A 971 27.64 37.92 35.53
CA CYS A 971 27.42 36.99 34.42
C CYS A 971 26.03 36.35 34.48
N GLU A 972 25.59 35.88 35.66
CA GLU A 972 24.42 35.02 35.79
C GLU A 972 23.07 35.76 35.92
N LEU A 973 23.03 36.95 36.51
CA LEU A 973 21.78 37.65 36.83
C LEU A 973 21.25 38.49 35.65
N PRO A 974 19.91 38.66 35.54
CA PRO A 974 19.25 39.37 34.45
C PRO A 974 19.30 40.90 34.65
N LEU A 975 20.50 41.46 34.70
CA LEU A 975 20.73 42.91 34.78
C LEU A 975 20.76 43.51 33.37
N LEU A 976 20.30 44.77 33.25
CA LEU A 976 20.44 45.54 32.02
C LEU A 976 21.91 45.67 31.62
N ALA A 977 22.22 45.64 30.32
CA ALA A 977 23.60 45.69 29.85
C ALA A 977 24.33 46.96 30.31
N ARG A 978 23.65 48.12 30.28
CA ARG A 978 24.18 49.39 30.81
C ARG A 978 24.61 49.29 32.27
N SER A 979 23.86 48.54 33.07
CA SER A 979 24.14 48.34 34.49
C SER A 979 25.29 47.37 34.67
N LYS A 980 25.34 46.28 33.88
CA LYS A 980 26.47 45.35 33.88
C LYS A 980 27.79 46.04 33.53
N ILE A 981 27.80 46.87 32.49
CA ILE A 981 29.00 47.62 32.06
C ILE A 981 29.49 48.52 33.18
N ALA A 982 28.62 49.36 33.74
CA ALA A 982 28.98 50.27 34.82
C ALA A 982 29.52 49.51 36.06
N LEU A 983 28.95 48.35 36.37
CA LEU A 983 29.40 47.49 37.46
C LEU A 983 30.73 46.79 37.13
N PHE A 984 30.94 46.31 35.89
CA PHE A 984 32.21 45.73 35.45
C PHE A 984 33.34 46.76 35.52
N GLU A 985 33.11 47.98 35.03
CA GLU A 985 34.09 49.08 35.14
C GLU A 985 34.40 49.41 36.60
N THR A 986 33.39 49.47 37.46
CA THR A 986 33.57 49.75 38.89
C THR A 986 34.31 48.63 39.61
N LEU A 987 33.99 47.37 39.29
CA LEU A 987 34.64 46.19 39.85
C LEU A 987 36.10 46.11 39.41
N ASN A 988 36.39 46.37 38.13
CA ASN A 988 37.76 46.40 37.61
C ASN A 988 38.57 47.56 38.20
N ALA A 989 37.98 48.75 38.31
CA ALA A 989 38.62 49.88 38.99
C ALA A 989 38.94 49.55 40.46
N HIS A 990 38.03 48.87 41.16
CA HIS A 990 38.25 48.44 42.55
C HIS A 990 39.39 47.40 42.66
N LYS A 991 39.46 46.42 41.75
CA LYS A 991 40.56 45.45 41.69
C LYS A 991 41.92 46.07 41.38
N GLU A 992 41.93 47.12 40.56
CA GLU A 992 43.14 47.86 40.19
C GLU A 992 43.51 48.96 41.21
N GLU A 993 42.82 49.04 42.36
CA GLU A 993 42.97 50.09 43.39
C GLU A 993 42.83 51.53 42.83
N LYS A 994 42.11 51.70 41.72
CA LYS A 994 41.85 53.00 41.09
C LYS A 994 40.55 53.62 41.61
N PRO A 995 40.48 54.96 41.79
CA PRO A 995 39.24 55.62 42.17
C PRO A 995 38.20 55.52 41.03
N SER A 996 37.09 54.84 41.29
CA SER A 996 35.98 54.74 40.33
C SER A 996 35.35 56.12 40.06
N ALA A 997 34.99 56.40 38.80
CA ALA A 997 34.32 57.63 38.41
C ALA A 997 32.93 57.79 39.07
N LEU A 998 32.26 56.68 39.37
CA LEU A 998 30.95 56.61 40.02
C LEU A 998 30.97 57.02 41.50
N CYS A 999 32.16 57.03 42.11
CA CYS A 999 32.36 57.38 43.52
C CYS A 999 32.52 58.90 43.76
N LYS A 1000 32.51 59.73 42.71
CA LYS A 1000 32.59 61.20 42.81
C LYS A 1000 31.23 61.81 43.21
N PRO A 1001 31.21 62.93 43.96
CA PRO A 1001 29.95 63.59 44.36
C PRO A 1001 29.05 63.96 43.18
N GLU A 1002 29.67 64.38 42.07
CA GLU A 1002 29.01 64.79 40.82
C GLU A 1002 28.27 63.62 40.13
N ALA A 1003 28.73 62.38 40.34
CA ALA A 1003 28.16 61.17 39.73
C ALA A 1003 27.01 60.57 40.54
N PHE A 1004 26.57 61.21 41.64
CA PHE A 1004 25.55 60.63 42.52
C PHE A 1004 24.23 60.33 41.81
N ALA A 1005 23.77 61.23 40.93
CA ALA A 1005 22.53 61.00 40.17
C ALA A 1005 22.60 59.69 39.35
N TYR A 1006 23.75 59.42 38.74
CA TYR A 1006 23.98 58.23 37.95
C TYR A 1006 24.15 56.98 38.82
N ALA A 1007 24.87 57.07 39.94
CA ALA A 1007 24.97 55.99 40.91
C ALA A 1007 23.59 55.61 41.51
N ALA A 1008 22.72 56.60 41.76
CA ALA A 1008 21.37 56.37 42.24
C ALA A 1008 20.49 55.62 41.23
N GLN A 1009 20.56 56.00 39.95
CA GLN A 1009 19.90 55.28 38.86
C GLN A 1009 20.39 53.83 38.74
N LEU A 1010 21.71 53.62 38.87
CA LEU A 1010 22.32 52.30 38.80
C LEU A 1010 21.85 51.39 39.96
N VAL A 1011 21.78 51.92 41.18
CA VAL A 1011 21.25 51.19 42.35
C VAL A 1011 19.79 50.78 42.12
N VAL A 1012 18.95 51.68 41.63
CA VAL A 1012 17.53 51.38 41.36
C VAL A 1012 17.37 50.35 40.24
N ASP A 1013 18.20 50.43 39.20
CA ASP A 1013 18.21 49.48 38.09
C ASP A 1013 18.61 48.07 38.55
N VAL A 1014 19.64 47.94 39.40
CA VAL A 1014 20.09 46.65 39.95
C VAL A 1014 19.03 46.03 40.87
N LEU A 1015 18.40 46.84 41.73
CA LEU A 1015 17.34 46.36 42.62
C LEU A 1015 16.03 46.06 41.88
N GLY A 1016 15.86 46.57 40.67
CA GLY A 1016 14.68 46.34 39.82
C GLY A 1016 13.38 46.85 40.45
N CYS A 1017 13.45 47.91 41.26
CA CYS A 1017 12.36 48.32 42.15
C CYS A 1017 11.72 49.67 41.81
N ARG A 1018 12.02 50.24 40.64
CA ARG A 1018 11.60 51.61 40.24
C ARG A 1018 10.09 51.82 40.32
N HIS A 1019 9.30 50.87 39.83
CA HIS A 1019 7.83 50.95 39.86
C HIS A 1019 7.26 50.83 41.27
N GLN A 1020 7.81 49.93 42.10
CA GLN A 1020 7.40 49.79 43.50
C GLN A 1020 7.70 51.06 44.30
N VAL A 1021 8.86 51.68 44.06
CA VAL A 1021 9.22 52.98 44.67
C VAL A 1021 8.19 54.04 44.28
N GLN A 1022 7.81 54.13 43.00
CA GLN A 1022 6.79 55.07 42.55
C GLN A 1022 5.42 54.81 43.19
N GLN A 1023 4.99 53.55 43.29
CA GLN A 1023 3.74 53.20 43.97
C GLN A 1023 3.76 53.52 45.47
N ILE A 1024 4.86 53.21 46.16
CA ILE A 1024 5.05 53.52 47.58
C ILE A 1024 4.95 55.03 47.80
N ILE A 1025 5.62 55.85 46.97
CA ILE A 1025 5.57 57.31 47.08
C ILE A 1025 4.16 57.86 46.81
N GLN A 1026 3.43 57.29 45.86
CA GLN A 1026 2.05 57.70 45.55
C GLN A 1026 1.02 57.28 46.60
N THR A 1027 1.32 56.25 47.40
CA THR A 1027 0.37 55.68 48.38
C THR A 1027 0.69 56.06 49.83
N ALA A 1028 1.90 56.50 50.12
CA ALA A 1028 2.30 56.94 51.46
C ALA A 1028 1.54 58.21 51.89
N THR A 1029 0.94 58.18 53.09
CA THR A 1029 0.22 59.34 53.64
C THR A 1029 1.14 60.32 54.36
N ASP A 1030 2.30 59.85 54.83
CA ASP A 1030 3.34 60.68 55.44
C ASP A 1030 4.76 60.13 55.17
N TYR A 1031 5.78 60.97 55.38
CA TYR A 1031 7.18 60.62 55.13
C TYR A 1031 7.78 59.56 56.07
N GLY A 1032 7.18 59.33 57.25
CA GLY A 1032 7.57 58.26 58.17
C GLY A 1032 7.08 56.90 57.67
N GLN A 1033 5.82 56.84 57.23
CA GLN A 1033 5.27 55.67 56.54
C GLN A 1033 6.04 55.38 55.24
N LEU A 1034 6.38 56.41 54.46
CA LEU A 1034 7.21 56.28 53.27
C LEU A 1034 8.55 55.60 53.58
N SER A 1035 9.26 56.07 54.60
CA SER A 1035 10.57 55.52 54.96
C SER A 1035 10.47 54.07 55.43
N ASN A 1036 9.44 53.72 56.21
CA ASN A 1036 9.20 52.34 56.64
C ASN A 1036 8.86 51.39 55.47
N GLN A 1037 8.06 51.86 54.50
CA GLN A 1037 7.72 51.07 53.31
C GLN A 1037 8.92 50.87 52.38
N LEU A 1038 9.78 51.89 52.23
CA LEU A 1038 11.04 51.76 51.52
C LEU A 1038 11.99 50.80 52.24
N ASP A 1039 12.04 50.82 53.57
CA ASP A 1039 12.88 49.90 54.34
C ASP A 1039 12.41 48.45 54.20
N GLN A 1040 11.10 48.22 54.21
CA GLN A 1040 10.50 46.91 53.96
C GLN A 1040 10.84 46.40 52.55
N LEU A 1041 10.74 47.28 51.53
CA LEU A 1041 11.14 46.96 50.15
C LEU A 1041 12.62 46.57 50.06
N LEU A 1042 13.51 47.25 50.80
CA LEU A 1042 14.93 46.93 50.80
C LEU A 1042 15.23 45.57 51.44
N HIS A 1043 14.57 45.23 52.55
CA HIS A 1043 14.72 43.92 53.20
C HIS A 1043 14.21 42.75 52.33
N GLU A 1044 13.27 43.01 51.42
CA GLU A 1044 12.85 42.02 50.40
C GLU A 1044 13.92 41.81 49.32
N ARG A 1045 14.74 42.84 49.04
CA ARG A 1045 15.66 42.90 47.88
C ARG A 1045 17.11 42.61 48.21
N ALA A 1046 17.55 42.80 49.45
CA ALA A 1046 18.88 42.41 49.92
C ALA A 1046 18.83 41.89 51.36
N THR A 1047 19.63 40.86 51.64
CA THR A 1047 19.71 40.18 52.94
C THR A 1047 20.67 40.92 53.87
N ALA A 1048 20.34 41.00 55.17
CA ALA A 1048 21.22 41.52 56.22
C ALA A 1048 21.84 42.92 55.98
N LEU A 1049 21.05 43.87 55.46
CA LEU A 1049 21.46 45.27 55.31
C LEU A 1049 21.76 45.91 56.67
N SER A 1050 22.88 46.62 56.79
CA SER A 1050 23.13 47.50 57.95
C SER A 1050 22.20 48.73 57.89
N THR A 1051 21.89 49.31 59.04
CA THR A 1051 21.04 50.53 59.11
C THR A 1051 21.64 51.69 58.32
N GLU A 1052 22.97 51.85 58.32
CA GLU A 1052 23.67 52.86 57.52
C GLU A 1052 23.50 52.63 56.00
N LEU A 1053 23.67 51.38 55.56
CA LEU A 1053 23.56 51.02 54.15
C LEU A 1053 22.11 51.12 53.65
N ALA A 1054 21.14 50.72 54.47
CA ALA A 1054 19.72 50.86 54.16
C ALA A 1054 19.36 52.34 53.94
N LEU A 1055 19.80 53.24 54.82
CA LEU A 1055 19.52 54.68 54.72
C LEU A 1055 20.19 55.32 53.48
N ALA A 1056 21.44 54.95 53.19
CA ALA A 1056 22.13 55.36 51.97
C ALA A 1056 21.43 54.86 50.69
N THR A 1057 20.87 53.64 50.74
CA THR A 1057 20.12 53.05 49.63
C THR A 1057 18.78 53.76 49.45
N GLN A 1058 18.03 54.04 50.53
CA GLN A 1058 16.78 54.83 50.46
C GLN A 1058 17.01 56.20 49.83
N GLN A 1059 18.14 56.85 50.14
CA GLN A 1059 18.52 58.12 49.51
C GLN A 1059 18.70 57.98 48.00
N CYS A 1060 19.25 56.85 47.53
CA CYS A 1060 19.36 56.54 46.10
C CYS A 1060 17.99 56.33 45.45
N LEU A 1061 17.10 55.57 46.09
CA LEU A 1061 15.73 55.35 45.58
C LEU A 1061 14.98 56.68 45.40
N MET A 1062 15.02 57.54 46.42
CA MET A 1062 14.37 58.85 46.39
C MET A 1062 15.06 59.81 45.41
N LYS A 1063 16.38 59.68 45.23
CA LYS A 1063 17.12 60.50 44.25
C LYS A 1063 16.75 60.14 42.82
N ASP A 1064 16.65 58.85 42.47
CA ASP A 1064 16.19 58.42 41.14
C ASP A 1064 14.78 58.96 40.84
N TYR A 1065 13.87 58.84 41.80
CA TYR A 1065 12.50 59.37 41.66
C TYR A 1065 12.49 60.88 41.35
N SER A 1066 13.37 61.65 42.00
CA SER A 1066 13.51 63.10 41.76
C SER A 1066 13.96 63.46 40.35
N LEU A 1067 14.62 62.54 39.63
CA LEU A 1067 15.12 62.76 38.27
C LEU A 1067 14.04 62.54 37.20
N GLN A 1068 12.90 61.95 37.55
CA GLN A 1068 11.86 61.58 36.58
C GLN A 1068 10.97 62.77 36.19
N HIS A 1069 10.74 63.73 37.09
CA HIS A 1069 9.91 64.91 36.83
C HIS A 1069 10.31 66.06 37.76
N GLU A 1070 10.22 67.31 37.31
CA GLU A 1070 10.64 68.48 38.10
C GLU A 1070 9.90 68.59 39.44
N SER A 1071 8.59 68.29 39.46
CA SER A 1071 7.78 68.31 40.69
C SER A 1071 8.17 67.25 41.73
N HIS A 1072 8.97 66.24 41.36
CA HIS A 1072 9.44 65.22 42.31
C HIS A 1072 10.61 65.70 43.17
N ILE A 1073 11.27 66.80 42.78
CA ILE A 1073 12.38 67.41 43.53
C ILE A 1073 11.90 67.93 44.89
N ASP A 1074 10.69 68.48 44.95
CA ASP A 1074 10.09 68.99 46.18
C ASP A 1074 9.83 67.87 47.20
N ILE A 1075 9.37 66.71 46.72
CA ILE A 1075 9.12 65.53 47.55
C ILE A 1075 10.45 64.98 48.10
N TYR A 1076 11.49 64.92 47.26
CA TYR A 1076 12.83 64.50 47.68
C TYR A 1076 13.43 65.43 48.74
N SER A 1077 13.31 66.75 48.55
CA SER A 1077 13.85 67.73 49.48
C SER A 1077 13.12 67.71 50.83
N ALA A 1078 11.79 67.59 50.84
CA ALA A 1078 10.98 67.48 52.05
C ALA A 1078 11.23 66.18 52.83
N TRP A 1079 11.35 65.04 52.14
CA TRP A 1079 11.72 63.76 52.76
C TRP A 1079 13.11 63.83 53.41
N ARG A 1080 14.09 64.41 52.70
CA ARG A 1080 15.46 64.57 53.21
C ARG A 1080 15.52 65.46 54.45
N ALA A 1081 14.84 66.60 54.44
CA ALA A 1081 14.81 67.54 55.57
C ALA A 1081 14.21 66.90 56.85
N ARG A 1082 13.26 65.97 56.70
CA ARG A 1082 12.68 65.23 57.82
C ARG A 1082 13.62 64.19 58.41
N LEU A 1083 14.44 63.53 57.59
CA LEU A 1083 15.46 62.60 58.08
C LEU A 1083 16.61 63.32 58.78
N GLU A 1084 17.00 64.50 58.30
CA GLU A 1084 18.01 65.37 58.92
C GLU A 1084 17.54 65.97 60.26
N THR A 1085 16.23 66.09 60.48
CA THR A 1085 15.65 66.57 61.76
C THR A 1085 15.30 65.46 62.76
N GLY A 1086 15.17 64.20 62.30
CA GLY A 1086 14.84 63.03 63.11
C GLY A 1086 16.02 62.10 63.42
N SER A 1087 17.17 62.24 62.76
CA SER A 1087 18.37 61.45 63.01
C SER A 1087 19.58 62.37 63.16
N VAL A 1088 20.35 62.14 64.23
CA VAL A 1088 21.65 62.78 64.43
C VAL A 1088 22.58 62.32 63.30
N LEU A 1089 22.87 63.22 62.36
CA LEU A 1089 23.94 63.06 61.37
C LEU A 1089 25.28 63.51 61.96
#